data_AF-A0A952X6X8-F1
#
_entry.id   AF-A0A952X6X8-F1
#
_cell.length_a   1.000
_cell.length_b   1.000
_cell.length_c   1.000
_cell.angle_alpha   90.00
_cell.angle_beta   90.00
_cell.angle_gamma   90.00
#
_symmetry.space_group_name_H-M   'P 1'
#
loop_
_entity.id
_entity.type
_entity.pdbx_description
1 polymer ?
#
loop_
_entity_poly.entity_id
_entity_poly.type
_entity_poly.pdbx_seq_one_letter_code
_entity_poly.pdbx_strand_id
1 'polypeptide(L)'
;MITQNVARQIEDINKSRQKIEERINLRHSFLESHLKTLSSINVARYRMDTKQLFDSFEQVQSIWQELVKRSFSSISSQFLQDDLPNIKSQLLLLNSNNPETIALSKRIDRFDFWLDSQLELDQNLYNRVLLLSGKVRSKLYQELTQRNVYPIRKYSKKYFLNVSDEIRVIPTRWAATIVSKVYDWKRNIAQGWRGMKSIFSEAGVLALILYMIFFTYRRFERLSELLENWVSKQTDAWGMKSRYVRFTLYLVYRSIPWFLVITAGYISKKLIKFTTVDELSELIDLVIYYFYYRWFLALVTYGSTRLRVDNIISFSYEFYKKLLNSIKHLSLTFLIYFMVLKAIDSVVGKALVYELSETLFILIITVLLVWEIYLWRESIASAYDKLVSQSMVFKKLSWNNQFAIYFLPYLQLVLLCCGLGLSLFARLASGTKVGARLSSQIFVHRAKMVARLSQDQEGQERLSDDVLQNILEPGTERLFAVDTPEIDTIYGRILAWDRGEEALSSVCLTGERGAGATTVIDEIVRRCTHLRQVVVNVREKYVNMDDLLKDITVADYDKGQTLREIFKSPDTAIEKTILVIDNLHNMFLSYPGGFKLLEEILSFASKKHDRVFLMLTCNSRSFDYIRKISSKAPVGDAVIEIQSWDINYIKRIIQFRAERSQVEYSFEDLGLALGVDNDLSVVENRYYQALALKSHGIPRLALLYWAKSLYRVSGDTIYMVGLPDDISQDDIRRLTYIHWSLLSWIMRHQKMSLNSLCQLGMWPESDVRYYLYDLFKRGFIEEMEYHFFQIESTFYWDCLSTLRRLNLIND
;
A
#
# COMPACT_ATOMS: atom_id res chain seq x y z
N MET A 1 85.05 22.54 -45.36
CA MET A 1 84.39 21.22 -45.23
C MET A 1 83.36 21.19 -44.10
N ILE A 2 83.69 21.63 -42.87
CA ILE A 2 82.75 21.65 -41.73
C ILE A 2 81.49 22.48 -42.04
N THR A 3 81.67 23.71 -42.54
CA THR A 3 80.59 24.62 -42.99
C THR A 3 79.65 23.99 -44.02
N GLN A 4 80.20 23.30 -45.03
CA GLN A 4 79.39 22.63 -46.06
C GLN A 4 78.59 21.45 -45.51
N ASN A 5 79.14 20.74 -44.51
CA ASN A 5 78.45 19.61 -43.88
C ASN A 5 77.30 20.09 -42.99
N VAL A 6 77.51 21.17 -42.23
CA VAL A 6 76.46 21.82 -41.42
C VAL A 6 75.34 22.35 -42.31
N ALA A 7 75.66 22.98 -43.44
CA ALA A 7 74.67 23.49 -44.39
C ALA A 7 73.79 22.35 -44.98
N ARG A 8 74.40 21.22 -45.35
CA ARG A 8 73.66 20.02 -45.83
C ARG A 8 72.73 19.45 -44.75
N GLN A 9 73.22 19.31 -43.52
CA GLN A 9 72.39 18.82 -42.41
C GLN A 9 71.20 19.76 -42.13
N ILE A 10 71.39 21.07 -42.23
CA ILE A 10 70.28 22.03 -42.11
C ILE A 10 69.26 21.86 -43.24
N GLU A 11 69.72 21.66 -44.47
CA GLU A 11 68.84 21.40 -45.61
C GLU A 11 68.06 20.09 -45.42
N ASP A 12 68.70 19.03 -44.93
CA ASP A 12 68.07 17.75 -44.62
C ASP A 12 67.02 17.88 -43.51
N ILE A 13 67.30 18.64 -42.43
CA ILE A 13 66.31 18.96 -41.39
C ILE A 13 65.08 19.65 -42.00
N ASN A 14 65.29 20.64 -42.88
CA ASN A 14 64.18 21.37 -43.49
C ASN A 14 63.37 20.47 -44.45
N LYS A 15 64.02 19.60 -45.23
CA LYS A 15 63.35 18.62 -46.10
C LYS A 15 62.55 17.60 -45.29
N SER A 16 63.14 17.04 -44.23
CA SER A 16 62.44 16.14 -43.30
C SER A 16 61.26 16.84 -42.64
N ARG A 17 61.45 18.09 -42.18
CA ARG A 17 60.36 18.90 -41.62
C ARG A 17 59.20 19.04 -42.59
N GLN A 18 59.46 19.42 -43.84
CA GLN A 18 58.42 19.61 -44.85
C GLN A 18 57.68 18.30 -45.16
N LYS A 19 58.40 17.18 -45.28
CA LYS A 19 57.79 15.85 -45.49
C LYS A 19 56.91 15.42 -44.31
N ILE A 20 57.40 15.60 -43.08
CA ILE A 20 56.65 15.28 -41.87
C ILE A 20 55.41 16.17 -41.77
N GLU A 21 55.55 17.47 -42.03
CA GLU A 21 54.44 18.43 -42.02
C GLU A 21 53.37 18.07 -43.07
N GLU A 22 53.77 17.67 -44.28
CA GLU A 22 52.85 17.19 -45.31
C GLU A 22 52.10 15.92 -44.88
N ARG A 23 52.80 14.93 -44.32
CA ARG A 23 52.17 13.69 -43.80
C ARG A 23 51.23 13.96 -42.63
N ILE A 24 51.62 14.82 -41.70
CA ILE A 24 50.78 15.22 -40.56
C ILE A 24 49.55 15.98 -41.06
N ASN A 25 49.70 16.92 -42.00
CA ASN A 25 48.58 17.65 -42.58
C ASN A 25 47.61 16.73 -43.33
N LEU A 26 48.11 15.75 -44.09
CA LEU A 26 47.28 14.73 -44.73
C LEU A 26 46.49 13.93 -43.69
N ARG A 27 47.15 13.48 -42.62
CA ARG A 27 46.49 12.74 -41.52
C ARG A 27 45.49 13.61 -40.75
N HIS A 28 45.82 14.87 -40.48
CA HIS A 28 44.91 15.84 -39.86
C HIS A 28 43.66 16.05 -40.73
N SER A 29 43.82 16.27 -42.04
CA SER A 29 42.68 16.46 -42.94
C SER A 29 41.77 15.24 -42.98
N PHE A 30 42.35 14.03 -42.94
CA PHE A 30 41.62 12.77 -42.83
C PHE A 30 40.85 12.67 -41.50
N LEU A 31 41.49 12.96 -40.38
CA LEU A 31 40.87 12.94 -39.05
C LEU A 31 39.79 14.01 -38.89
N GLU A 32 40.00 15.22 -39.40
CA GLU A 32 39.01 16.30 -39.40
C GLU A 32 37.80 15.97 -40.25
N SER A 33 37.99 15.32 -41.41
CA SER A 33 36.89 14.84 -42.25
C SER A 33 36.01 13.82 -41.51
N HIS A 34 36.64 12.86 -40.82
CA HIS A 34 35.91 11.92 -39.96
C HIS A 34 35.24 12.63 -38.78
N LEU A 35 35.89 13.60 -38.15
CA LEU A 35 35.32 14.37 -37.06
C LEU A 35 34.06 15.13 -37.50
N LYS A 36 34.09 15.78 -38.68
CA LYS A 36 32.93 16.44 -39.28
C LYS A 36 31.80 15.44 -39.55
N THR A 37 32.12 14.29 -40.15
CA THR A 37 31.14 13.21 -40.42
C THR A 37 30.50 12.66 -39.14
N LEU A 38 31.29 12.38 -38.12
CA LEU A 38 30.79 11.90 -36.82
C LEU A 38 29.91 12.94 -36.14
N SER A 39 30.28 14.22 -36.23
CA SER A 39 29.50 15.32 -35.65
C SER A 39 28.16 15.51 -36.35
N SER A 40 28.10 15.40 -37.68
CA SER A 40 26.86 15.52 -38.45
C SER A 40 25.92 14.35 -38.17
N ILE A 41 26.43 13.11 -38.16
CA ILE A 41 25.64 11.92 -37.80
C ILE A 41 25.10 12.03 -36.36
N ASN A 42 25.93 12.48 -35.42
CA ASN A 42 25.54 12.64 -34.03
C ASN A 42 24.39 13.64 -33.82
N VAL A 43 24.31 14.69 -34.65
CA VAL A 43 23.21 15.67 -34.64
C VAL A 43 21.99 15.15 -35.39
N ALA A 44 22.19 14.50 -36.54
CA ALA A 44 21.12 14.04 -37.43
C ALA A 44 20.37 12.80 -36.92
N ARG A 45 20.97 11.99 -36.03
CA ARG A 45 20.38 10.71 -35.58
C ARG A 45 18.93 10.79 -35.09
N TYR A 46 18.56 11.90 -34.44
CA TYR A 46 17.20 12.09 -33.91
C TYR A 46 16.13 12.21 -35.00
N ARG A 47 16.52 12.48 -36.25
CA ARG A 47 15.63 12.65 -37.40
C ARG A 47 15.71 11.48 -38.39
N MET A 48 16.61 10.53 -38.17
CA MET A 48 16.85 9.44 -39.11
C MET A 48 15.77 8.35 -39.02
N ASP A 49 15.37 7.84 -40.18
CA ASP A 49 14.61 6.60 -40.26
C ASP A 49 15.47 5.39 -39.83
N THR A 50 14.85 4.24 -39.62
CA THR A 50 15.54 3.04 -39.12
C THR A 50 16.63 2.52 -40.08
N LYS A 51 16.46 2.70 -41.38
CA LYS A 51 17.42 2.27 -42.40
C LYS A 51 18.62 3.20 -42.44
N GLN A 52 18.39 4.51 -42.49
CA GLN A 52 19.41 5.57 -42.40
C GLN A 52 20.23 5.46 -41.12
N LEU A 53 19.58 5.10 -40.00
CA LEU A 53 20.25 4.94 -38.70
C LEU A 53 21.15 3.70 -38.69
N PHE A 54 20.72 2.60 -39.33
CA PHE A 54 21.54 1.41 -39.54
C PHE A 54 22.72 1.66 -40.49
N ASP A 55 22.49 2.35 -41.61
CA ASP A 55 23.53 2.71 -42.57
C ASP A 55 24.57 3.65 -41.92
N SER A 56 24.10 4.62 -41.12
CA SER A 56 24.96 5.50 -40.33
C SER A 56 25.74 4.71 -39.27
N PHE A 57 25.14 3.69 -38.64
CA PHE A 57 25.84 2.83 -37.70
C PHE A 57 26.95 2.03 -38.38
N GLU A 58 26.71 1.42 -39.54
CA GLU A 58 27.73 0.70 -40.32
C GLU A 58 28.86 1.64 -40.77
N GLN A 59 28.53 2.88 -41.17
CA GLN A 59 29.53 3.89 -41.50
C GLN A 59 30.38 4.29 -40.28
N VAL A 60 29.76 4.54 -39.13
CA VAL A 60 30.50 4.89 -37.90
C VAL A 60 31.33 3.70 -37.41
N GLN A 61 30.80 2.48 -37.53
CA GLN A 61 31.49 1.23 -37.20
C GLN A 61 32.74 1.03 -38.06
N SER A 62 32.67 1.29 -39.36
CA SER A 62 33.84 1.14 -40.26
C SER A 62 34.93 2.17 -39.94
N ILE A 63 34.56 3.44 -39.71
CA ILE A 63 35.48 4.50 -39.26
C ILE A 63 36.15 4.08 -37.94
N TRP A 64 35.34 3.62 -36.97
CA TRP A 64 35.86 3.19 -35.68
C TRP A 64 36.82 2.00 -35.84
N GLN A 65 36.47 0.97 -36.60
CA GLN A 65 37.34 -0.19 -36.85
C GLN A 65 38.66 0.19 -37.52
N GLU A 66 38.61 1.10 -38.49
CA GLU A 66 39.80 1.60 -39.16
C GLU A 66 40.73 2.30 -38.17
N LEU A 67 40.18 3.21 -37.34
CA LEU A 67 40.95 3.87 -36.29
C LEU A 67 41.54 2.85 -35.33
N VAL A 68 40.75 1.90 -34.84
CA VAL A 68 41.19 0.85 -33.92
C VAL A 68 42.35 0.05 -34.49
N LYS A 69 42.24 -0.43 -35.73
CA LYS A 69 43.33 -1.17 -36.39
C LYS A 69 44.59 -0.32 -36.51
N ARG A 70 44.45 0.95 -36.89
CA ARG A 70 45.56 1.90 -36.97
C ARG A 70 46.21 2.15 -35.62
N SER A 71 45.46 2.21 -34.51
CA SER A 71 46.04 2.43 -33.18
C SER A 71 47.11 1.37 -32.87
N PHE A 72 46.83 0.10 -33.16
CA PHE A 72 47.77 -0.98 -32.86
C PHE A 72 48.93 -1.06 -33.84
N SER A 73 48.76 -0.61 -35.09
CA SER A 73 49.85 -0.59 -36.07
C SER A 73 50.70 0.69 -36.01
N SER A 74 50.21 1.78 -35.41
CA SER A 74 50.85 3.11 -35.43
C SER A 74 51.28 3.64 -34.05
N ILE A 75 51.14 2.86 -32.97
CA ILE A 75 51.72 3.21 -31.67
C ILE A 75 53.26 3.17 -31.70
N SER A 76 53.87 2.55 -32.72
CA SER A 76 55.30 2.65 -32.95
C SER A 76 55.65 3.91 -33.75
N SER A 77 56.75 4.53 -33.35
CA SER A 77 57.52 5.56 -34.08
C SER A 77 57.79 5.24 -35.56
N GLN A 78 57.42 4.07 -36.08
CA GLN A 78 57.56 3.63 -37.46
C GLN A 78 56.89 4.57 -38.48
N PHE A 79 55.79 5.25 -38.13
CA PHE A 79 55.13 6.16 -39.09
C PHE A 79 56.02 7.35 -39.51
N LEU A 80 56.90 7.80 -38.61
CA LEU A 80 57.80 8.93 -38.87
C LEU A 80 59.29 8.52 -38.92
N GLN A 81 59.63 7.30 -38.53
CA GLN A 81 61.03 6.83 -38.48
C GLN A 81 61.74 6.93 -39.83
N ASP A 82 61.03 6.69 -40.94
CA ASP A 82 61.62 6.76 -42.29
C ASP A 82 61.90 8.20 -42.76
N ASP A 83 61.26 9.20 -42.15
CA ASP A 83 61.43 10.62 -42.53
C ASP A 83 62.29 11.41 -41.53
N LEU A 84 62.66 10.80 -40.40
CA LEU A 84 63.55 11.42 -39.42
C LEU A 84 64.96 11.58 -40.01
N PRO A 85 65.55 12.77 -39.94
CA PRO A 85 66.87 12.99 -40.49
C PRO A 85 67.91 12.22 -39.65
N ASN A 86 68.81 11.48 -40.32
CA ASN A 86 69.81 10.62 -39.67
C ASN A 86 70.97 11.45 -39.09
N ILE A 87 70.69 12.22 -38.03
CA ILE A 87 71.58 13.29 -37.54
C ILE A 87 72.25 12.93 -36.20
N LYS A 88 71.57 12.15 -35.34
CA LYS A 88 72.03 11.86 -33.97
C LYS A 88 73.36 11.09 -33.90
N SER A 89 73.68 10.26 -34.89
CA SER A 89 74.93 9.49 -34.93
C SER A 89 76.15 10.35 -35.28
N GLN A 90 75.97 11.48 -35.98
CA GLN A 90 77.07 12.32 -36.46
C GLN A 90 77.42 13.48 -35.52
N LEU A 91 76.49 13.94 -34.67
CA LEU A 91 76.76 14.99 -33.68
C LEU A 91 77.70 14.57 -32.55
N LEU A 92 77.69 13.28 -32.19
CA LEU A 92 78.60 12.73 -31.17
C LEU A 92 80.09 12.86 -31.55
N LEU A 93 80.39 13.10 -32.83
CA LEU A 93 81.76 13.23 -33.35
C LEU A 93 82.24 14.68 -33.51
N LEU A 94 81.37 15.68 -33.30
CA LEU A 94 81.69 17.09 -33.54
C LEU A 94 82.08 17.81 -32.24
N ASN A 95 83.23 18.49 -32.26
CA ASN A 95 83.82 19.20 -31.12
C ASN A 95 82.88 20.33 -30.63
N SER A 96 82.54 20.34 -29.33
CA SER A 96 81.46 21.15 -28.73
C SER A 96 81.69 22.67 -28.71
N ASN A 97 82.90 23.13 -29.05
CA ASN A 97 83.30 24.54 -28.93
C ASN A 97 83.17 25.36 -30.22
N ASN A 98 82.80 24.76 -31.36
CA ASN A 98 82.63 25.54 -32.60
C ASN A 98 81.23 26.20 -32.62
N PRO A 99 81.12 27.53 -32.83
CA PRO A 99 79.84 28.26 -32.88
C PRO A 99 78.85 27.68 -33.90
N GLU A 100 79.30 27.07 -35.00
CA GLU A 100 78.43 26.43 -35.98
C GLU A 100 77.77 25.16 -35.43
N THR A 101 78.49 24.37 -34.62
CA THR A 101 77.95 23.17 -33.97
C THR A 101 76.89 23.54 -32.93
N ILE A 102 77.10 24.64 -32.19
CA ILE A 102 76.13 25.18 -31.22
C ILE A 102 74.87 25.71 -31.94
N ALA A 103 75.04 26.34 -33.10
CA ALA A 103 73.90 26.79 -33.91
C ALA A 103 73.08 25.61 -34.46
N LEU A 104 73.76 24.53 -34.88
CA LEU A 104 73.13 23.29 -35.34
C LEU A 104 72.37 22.59 -34.20
N SER A 105 72.98 22.43 -33.01
CA SER A 105 72.31 21.80 -31.86
C SER A 105 71.04 22.56 -31.46
N LYS A 106 71.10 23.89 -31.34
CA LYS A 106 69.92 24.73 -31.10
C LYS A 106 68.84 24.61 -32.18
N ARG A 107 69.19 24.21 -33.41
CA ARG A 107 68.24 24.02 -34.51
C ARG A 107 67.61 22.63 -34.45
N ILE A 108 68.37 21.62 -34.03
CA ILE A 108 67.88 20.27 -33.74
C ILE A 108 66.96 20.30 -32.53
N ASP A 109 67.34 20.97 -31.44
CA ASP A 109 66.47 21.12 -30.27
C ASP A 109 65.14 21.80 -30.63
N ARG A 110 65.20 22.82 -31.51
CA ARG A 110 64.00 23.48 -32.04
C ARG A 110 63.17 22.55 -32.95
N PHE A 111 63.82 21.68 -33.71
CA PHE A 111 63.15 20.71 -34.57
C PHE A 111 62.50 19.60 -33.73
N ASP A 112 63.21 19.04 -32.74
CA ASP A 112 62.70 18.02 -31.81
C ASP A 112 61.52 18.60 -31.00
N PHE A 113 61.64 19.82 -30.48
CA PHE A 113 60.53 20.49 -29.79
C PHE A 113 59.32 20.73 -30.70
N TRP A 114 59.55 21.14 -31.96
CA TRP A 114 58.48 21.29 -32.95
C TRP A 114 57.82 19.94 -33.27
N LEU A 115 58.63 18.89 -33.48
CA LEU A 115 58.16 17.55 -33.83
C LEU A 115 57.33 16.96 -32.71
N ASP A 116 57.81 17.04 -31.47
CA ASP A 116 57.07 16.62 -30.28
C ASP A 116 55.74 17.36 -30.19
N SER A 117 55.74 18.69 -30.36
CA SER A 117 54.51 19.48 -30.35
C SER A 117 53.52 19.07 -31.45
N GLN A 118 53.98 18.72 -32.65
CA GLN A 118 53.11 18.27 -33.73
C GLN A 118 52.57 16.85 -33.49
N LEU A 119 53.41 15.95 -32.99
CA LEU A 119 53.02 14.60 -32.58
C LEU A 119 51.99 14.63 -31.46
N GLU A 120 52.15 15.52 -30.48
CA GLU A 120 51.18 15.74 -29.41
C GLU A 120 49.83 16.20 -29.97
N LEU A 121 49.80 17.13 -30.92
CA LEU A 121 48.58 17.61 -31.55
C LEU A 121 47.88 16.52 -32.38
N ASP A 122 48.64 15.78 -33.19
CA ASP A 122 48.12 14.67 -34.01
C ASP A 122 47.55 13.55 -33.13
N GLN A 123 48.27 13.16 -32.08
CA GLN A 123 47.82 12.14 -31.13
C GLN A 123 46.55 12.59 -30.39
N ASN A 124 46.46 13.87 -30.01
CA ASN A 124 45.27 14.44 -29.38
C ASN A 124 44.07 14.44 -30.33
N LEU A 125 44.25 14.86 -31.59
CA LEU A 125 43.21 14.84 -32.60
C LEU A 125 42.73 13.40 -32.85
N TYR A 126 43.67 12.47 -33.00
CA TYR A 126 43.39 11.06 -33.19
C TYR A 126 42.58 10.48 -32.01
N ASN A 127 43.02 10.72 -30.77
CA ASN A 127 42.32 10.29 -29.56
C ASN A 127 40.90 10.86 -29.50
N ARG A 128 40.72 12.14 -29.89
CA ARG A 128 39.40 12.79 -29.92
C ARG A 128 38.46 12.14 -30.93
N VAL A 129 38.94 11.81 -32.13
CA VAL A 129 38.14 11.11 -33.16
C VAL A 129 37.80 9.69 -32.71
N LEU A 130 38.76 8.97 -32.10
CA LEU A 130 38.53 7.62 -31.56
C LEU A 130 37.46 7.63 -30.44
N LEU A 131 37.56 8.56 -29.50
CA LEU A 131 36.58 8.71 -28.41
C LEU A 131 35.19 9.12 -28.93
N LEU A 132 35.13 10.05 -29.88
CA LEU A 132 33.87 10.50 -30.48
C LEU A 132 33.21 9.39 -31.29
N SER A 133 33.96 8.67 -32.14
CA SER A 133 33.43 7.56 -32.94
C SER A 133 32.86 6.46 -32.04
N GLY A 134 33.57 6.07 -30.98
CA GLY A 134 33.05 5.11 -29.98
C GLY A 134 31.76 5.58 -29.31
N LYS A 135 31.67 6.87 -28.95
CA LYS A 135 30.47 7.46 -28.33
C LYS A 135 29.28 7.53 -29.29
N VAL A 136 29.48 7.97 -30.53
CA VAL A 136 28.42 8.04 -31.55
C VAL A 136 27.95 6.63 -31.90
N ARG A 137 28.89 5.69 -32.06
CA ARG A 137 28.60 4.28 -32.29
C ARG A 137 27.69 3.70 -31.21
N SER A 138 28.05 3.86 -29.94
CA SER A 138 27.26 3.32 -28.83
C SER A 138 25.85 3.94 -28.78
N LYS A 139 25.71 5.24 -29.07
CA LYS A 139 24.38 5.88 -29.12
C LYS A 139 23.51 5.37 -30.27
N LEU A 140 24.07 5.24 -31.46
CA LEU A 140 23.36 4.65 -32.61
C LEU A 140 22.97 3.20 -32.32
N TYR A 141 23.86 2.42 -31.70
CA TYR A 141 23.57 1.06 -31.25
C TYR A 141 22.36 1.02 -30.31
N GLN A 142 22.36 1.85 -29.26
CA GLN A 142 21.25 1.94 -28.30
C GLN A 142 19.93 2.32 -28.98
N GLU A 143 19.95 3.29 -29.90
CA GLU A 143 18.75 3.70 -30.65
C GLU A 143 18.23 2.58 -31.56
N LEU A 144 19.12 1.80 -32.20
CA LEU A 144 18.73 0.62 -32.99
C LEU A 144 18.14 -0.50 -32.13
N THR A 145 18.72 -0.75 -30.95
CA THR A 145 18.22 -1.73 -29.98
C THR A 145 16.82 -1.33 -29.48
N GLN A 146 16.61 -0.05 -29.17
CA GLN A 146 15.30 0.47 -28.75
C GLN A 146 14.23 0.34 -29.85
N ARG A 147 14.62 0.45 -31.12
CA ARG A 147 13.74 0.24 -32.29
C ARG A 147 13.60 -1.24 -32.69
N ASN A 148 14.09 -2.20 -31.87
CA ASN A 148 14.02 -3.65 -32.11
C ASN A 148 14.58 -4.09 -33.48
N VAL A 149 15.68 -3.46 -33.94
CA VAL A 149 16.30 -3.79 -35.23
C VAL A 149 17.15 -5.06 -35.09
N TYR A 150 16.59 -6.21 -35.47
CA TYR A 150 17.21 -7.54 -35.35
C TYR A 150 18.57 -7.78 -36.03
N PRO A 151 18.94 -7.20 -37.20
CA PRO A 151 20.17 -7.60 -37.91
C PRO A 151 21.46 -7.42 -37.09
N ILE A 152 21.47 -6.53 -36.10
CA ILE A 152 22.65 -6.25 -35.26
C ILE A 152 22.93 -7.38 -34.27
N ARG A 153 21.89 -8.13 -33.86
CA ARG A 153 21.98 -9.21 -32.87
C ARG A 153 22.29 -10.59 -33.48
N LYS A 154 22.42 -10.69 -34.80
CA LYS A 154 22.75 -11.97 -35.44
C LYS A 154 24.20 -12.35 -35.14
N TYR A 155 24.38 -13.43 -34.38
CA TYR A 155 25.67 -14.06 -34.13
C TYR A 155 26.32 -14.49 -35.45
N SER A 156 27.21 -13.65 -35.97
CA SER A 156 27.95 -13.85 -37.22
C SER A 156 29.45 -13.77 -36.96
N LYS A 157 30.28 -14.25 -37.89
CA LYS A 157 31.74 -14.07 -37.79
C LYS A 157 32.12 -12.58 -37.66
N LYS A 158 31.40 -11.68 -38.34
CA LYS A 158 31.56 -10.22 -38.21
C LYS A 158 31.25 -9.73 -36.79
N TYR A 159 30.20 -10.25 -36.16
CA TYR A 159 29.85 -9.93 -34.76
C TYR A 159 31.00 -10.23 -33.80
N PHE A 160 31.57 -11.45 -33.85
CA PHE A 160 32.67 -11.83 -32.95
C PHE A 160 33.97 -11.06 -33.21
N LEU A 161 34.25 -10.72 -34.48
CA LEU A 161 35.37 -9.84 -34.82
C LEU A 161 35.17 -8.44 -34.22
N ASN A 162 33.96 -7.88 -34.31
CA ASN A 162 33.64 -6.58 -33.71
C ASN A 162 33.78 -6.60 -32.18
N VAL A 163 33.33 -7.68 -31.52
CA VAL A 163 33.49 -7.88 -30.07
C VAL A 163 34.97 -7.95 -29.69
N SER A 164 35.79 -8.68 -30.46
CA SER A 164 37.24 -8.78 -30.24
C SER A 164 37.94 -7.43 -30.39
N ASP A 165 37.61 -6.68 -31.45
CA ASP A 165 38.12 -5.32 -31.65
C ASP A 165 37.73 -4.41 -30.47
N GLU A 166 36.50 -4.56 -29.96
CA GLU A 166 35.96 -3.77 -28.85
C GLU A 166 36.68 -4.06 -27.53
N ILE A 167 36.98 -5.32 -27.25
CA ILE A 167 37.81 -5.74 -26.10
C ILE A 167 39.24 -5.21 -26.25
N ARG A 168 39.82 -5.31 -27.44
CA ARG A 168 41.20 -4.88 -27.70
C ARG A 168 41.39 -3.39 -27.45
N VAL A 169 40.36 -2.57 -27.68
CA VAL A 169 40.40 -1.11 -27.52
C VAL A 169 40.30 -0.64 -26.07
N ILE A 170 39.86 -1.50 -25.15
CA ILE A 170 39.65 -1.11 -23.75
C ILE A 170 40.91 -0.46 -23.14
N PRO A 171 42.12 -1.06 -23.23
CA PRO A 171 43.33 -0.46 -22.67
C PRO A 171 43.74 0.82 -23.41
N THR A 172 43.60 0.86 -24.73
CA THR A 172 44.01 2.03 -25.53
C THR A 172 43.13 3.23 -25.26
N ARG A 173 41.84 3.03 -24.98
CA ARG A 173 40.92 4.13 -24.63
C ARG A 173 41.25 4.73 -23.27
N TRP A 174 41.55 3.92 -22.25
CA TRP A 174 42.01 4.45 -20.96
C TRP A 174 43.31 5.22 -21.12
N ALA A 175 44.28 4.66 -21.86
CA ALA A 175 45.52 5.35 -22.17
C ALA A 175 45.26 6.67 -22.90
N ALA A 176 44.39 6.68 -23.91
CA ALA A 176 44.03 7.88 -24.67
C ALA A 176 43.38 8.95 -23.78
N THR A 177 42.47 8.57 -22.87
CA THR A 177 41.86 9.49 -21.90
C THR A 177 42.93 10.08 -20.98
N ILE A 178 43.77 9.25 -20.37
CA ILE A 178 44.83 9.71 -19.45
C ILE A 178 45.81 10.64 -20.19
N VAL A 179 46.29 10.22 -21.36
CA VAL A 179 47.22 10.97 -22.18
C VAL A 179 46.62 12.31 -22.61
N SER A 180 45.36 12.34 -23.04
CA SER A 180 44.66 13.59 -23.39
C SER A 180 44.62 14.56 -22.20
N LYS A 181 44.38 14.07 -20.98
CA LYS A 181 44.35 14.95 -19.78
C LYS A 181 45.73 15.43 -19.36
N VAL A 182 46.75 14.57 -19.47
CA VAL A 182 48.15 14.98 -19.24
C VAL A 182 48.53 16.11 -20.19
N TYR A 183 48.10 16.05 -21.45
CA TYR A 183 48.32 17.13 -22.41
C TYR A 183 47.53 18.39 -22.09
N ASP A 184 46.26 18.28 -21.69
CA ASP A 184 45.46 19.43 -21.25
C ASP A 184 46.12 20.14 -20.06
N TRP A 185 46.65 19.38 -19.09
CA TRP A 185 47.42 19.93 -17.97
C TRP A 185 48.71 20.58 -18.41
N LYS A 186 49.50 19.95 -19.27
CA LYS A 186 50.73 20.54 -19.83
C LYS A 186 50.42 21.85 -20.57
N ARG A 187 49.34 21.89 -21.35
CA ARG A 187 48.86 23.09 -22.05
C ARG A 187 48.43 24.19 -21.09
N ASN A 188 47.68 23.84 -20.04
CA ASN A 188 47.26 24.80 -19.01
C ASN A 188 48.47 25.34 -18.23
N ILE A 189 49.48 24.52 -17.93
CA ILE A 189 50.73 24.98 -17.32
C ILE A 189 51.46 25.97 -18.25
N ALA A 190 51.51 25.68 -19.55
CA ALA A 190 52.14 26.56 -20.55
C ALA A 190 51.45 27.93 -20.70
N GLN A 191 50.17 28.06 -20.32
CA GLN A 191 49.45 29.34 -20.29
C GLN A 191 49.81 30.23 -19.07
N GLY A 192 50.76 29.79 -18.23
CA GLY A 192 51.24 30.55 -17.07
C GLY A 192 50.24 30.58 -15.91
N TRP A 193 50.16 31.73 -15.23
CA TRP A 193 49.34 31.88 -14.01
C TRP A 193 47.86 31.54 -14.19
N ARG A 194 47.28 31.89 -15.35
CA ARG A 194 45.85 31.62 -15.63
C ARG A 194 45.55 30.12 -15.66
N GLY A 195 46.39 29.31 -16.31
CA GLY A 195 46.15 27.88 -16.39
C GLY A 195 46.56 27.14 -15.12
N MET A 196 47.59 27.59 -14.39
CA MET A 196 47.87 27.09 -13.03
C MET A 196 46.66 27.29 -12.09
N LYS A 197 45.98 28.44 -12.16
CA LYS A 197 44.75 28.68 -11.38
C LYS A 197 43.64 27.68 -11.70
N SER A 198 43.49 27.26 -12.96
CA SER A 198 42.53 26.20 -13.35
C SER A 198 42.87 24.88 -12.67
N ILE A 199 44.12 24.43 -12.78
CA ILE A 199 44.59 23.17 -12.20
C ILE A 199 44.42 23.18 -10.67
N PHE A 200 44.78 24.27 -9.99
CA PHE A 200 44.58 24.39 -8.53
C PHE A 200 43.11 24.37 -8.14
N SER A 201 42.23 24.99 -8.93
CA SER A 201 40.79 24.95 -8.67
C SER A 201 40.22 23.53 -8.81
N GLU A 202 40.67 22.78 -9.81
CA GLU A 202 40.26 21.39 -10.04
C GLU A 202 40.80 20.45 -8.96
N ALA A 203 42.08 20.61 -8.59
CA ALA A 203 42.69 19.88 -7.47
C ALA A 203 41.97 20.19 -6.14
N GLY A 204 41.58 21.45 -5.92
CA GLY A 204 40.77 21.86 -4.77
C GLY A 204 39.40 21.19 -4.73
N VAL A 205 38.70 21.10 -5.87
CA VAL A 205 37.41 20.38 -5.98
C VAL A 205 37.60 18.88 -5.70
N LEU A 206 38.64 18.25 -6.24
CA LEU A 206 38.94 16.84 -5.96
C LEU A 206 39.27 16.59 -4.49
N ALA A 207 40.07 17.47 -3.86
CA ALA A 207 40.37 17.40 -2.43
C ALA A 207 39.11 17.58 -1.58
N LEU A 208 38.23 18.52 -1.94
CA LEU A 208 36.93 18.73 -1.28
C LEU A 208 36.05 17.47 -1.36
N ILE A 209 36.02 16.80 -2.51
CA ILE A 209 35.25 15.57 -2.73
C ILE A 209 35.79 14.43 -1.85
N LEU A 210 37.11 14.21 -1.87
CA LEU A 210 37.75 13.20 -1.03
C LEU A 210 37.52 13.50 0.45
N TYR A 211 37.61 14.77 0.84
CA TYR A 211 37.27 15.22 2.19
C TYR A 211 35.81 14.96 2.54
N MET A 212 34.86 15.24 1.66
CA MET A 212 33.42 15.01 1.90
C MET A 212 33.11 13.52 2.10
N ILE A 213 33.66 12.64 1.24
CA ILE A 213 33.48 11.18 1.35
C ILE A 213 34.16 10.67 2.63
N PHE A 214 35.38 11.10 2.92
CA PHE A 214 36.10 10.69 4.13
C PHE A 214 35.43 11.20 5.41
N PHE A 215 34.97 12.46 5.41
CA PHE A 215 34.32 13.08 6.56
C PHE A 215 32.97 12.42 6.87
N THR A 216 32.15 12.18 5.84
CA THR A 216 30.87 11.46 5.99
C THR A 216 31.09 10.04 6.47
N TYR A 217 32.08 9.32 5.94
CA TYR A 217 32.45 7.98 6.39
C TYR A 217 32.97 7.97 7.84
N ARG A 218 33.85 8.89 8.23
CA ARG A 218 34.41 8.94 9.59
C ARG A 218 33.39 9.39 10.65
N ARG A 219 32.45 10.26 10.29
CA ARG A 219 31.37 10.71 11.18
C ARG A 219 30.19 9.72 11.23
N PHE A 220 30.20 8.71 10.36
CA PHE A 220 29.17 7.68 10.25
C PHE A 220 28.86 7.00 11.60
N GLU A 221 29.90 6.54 12.32
CA GLU A 221 29.73 5.82 13.59
C GLU A 221 29.05 6.72 14.63
N ARG A 222 29.56 7.94 14.83
CA ARG A 222 28.99 8.90 15.78
C ARG A 222 27.55 9.30 15.42
N LEU A 223 27.26 9.52 14.13
CA LEU A 223 25.89 9.83 13.69
C LEU A 223 24.94 8.67 13.94
N SER A 224 25.40 7.43 13.71
CA SER A 224 24.59 6.23 13.96
C SER A 224 24.25 6.07 15.44
N GLU A 225 25.20 6.32 16.34
CA GLU A 225 24.98 6.28 17.80
C GLU A 225 24.05 7.40 18.29
N LEU A 226 24.22 8.62 17.78
CA LEU A 226 23.34 9.75 18.14
C LEU A 226 21.90 9.51 17.69
N LEU A 227 21.71 8.99 16.47
CA LEU A 227 20.39 8.64 15.96
C LEU A 227 19.77 7.51 16.79
N GLU A 228 20.53 6.46 17.10
CA GLU A 228 20.03 5.35 17.91
C GLU A 228 19.57 5.81 19.30
N ASN A 229 20.34 6.68 19.96
CA ASN A 229 20.00 7.26 21.25
C ASN A 229 18.79 8.21 21.20
N TRP A 230 18.63 8.94 20.10
CA TRP A 230 17.48 9.83 19.92
C TRP A 230 16.19 9.03 19.67
N VAL A 231 16.28 7.95 18.88
CA VAL A 231 15.15 7.09 18.53
C VAL A 231 14.67 6.30 19.73
N SER A 232 15.57 5.70 20.50
CA SER A 232 15.19 4.97 21.72
C SER A 232 14.40 5.88 22.67
N LYS A 233 14.92 7.09 22.92
CA LYS A 233 14.25 8.12 23.73
C LYS A 233 12.87 8.48 23.19
N GLN A 234 12.71 8.67 21.88
CA GLN A 234 11.41 9.02 21.30
C GLN A 234 10.42 7.86 21.24
N THR A 235 10.88 6.64 20.98
CA THR A 235 10.01 5.47 21.00
C THR A 235 9.44 5.21 22.40
N ASP A 236 10.23 5.49 23.43
CA ASP A 236 9.77 5.40 24.82
C ASP A 236 8.81 6.54 25.16
N ALA A 237 9.10 7.77 24.73
CA ALA A 237 8.23 8.93 24.94
C ALA A 237 6.85 8.80 24.25
N TRP A 238 6.79 8.18 23.07
CA TRP A 238 5.55 8.02 22.30
C TRP A 238 4.67 6.85 22.73
N GLY A 239 5.07 6.08 23.75
CA GLY A 239 4.26 4.97 24.27
C GLY A 239 3.89 3.92 23.20
N MET A 240 4.70 3.82 22.13
CA MET A 240 4.36 2.99 20.97
C MET A 240 4.46 1.50 21.32
N LYS A 241 3.32 0.91 21.67
CA LYS A 241 3.25 -0.52 22.04
C LYS A 241 3.57 -1.46 20.87
N SER A 242 3.37 -1.03 19.62
CA SER A 242 3.59 -1.88 18.45
C SER A 242 5.08 -2.19 18.21
N ARG A 243 5.45 -3.46 18.35
CA ARG A 243 6.82 -3.95 18.11
C ARG A 243 7.27 -3.74 16.66
N TYR A 244 6.34 -3.81 15.70
CA TYR A 244 6.63 -3.62 14.28
C TYR A 244 7.06 -2.19 13.95
N VAL A 245 6.45 -1.18 14.57
CA VAL A 245 6.81 0.23 14.34
C VAL A 245 8.21 0.51 14.89
N ARG A 246 8.55 -0.05 16.06
CA ARG A 246 9.91 0.06 16.61
C ARG A 246 10.94 -0.60 15.69
N PHE A 247 10.63 -1.76 15.13
CA PHE A 247 11.48 -2.45 14.17
C PHE A 247 11.70 -1.66 12.88
N THR A 248 10.64 -1.11 12.28
CA THR A 248 10.76 -0.33 11.03
C THR A 248 11.53 0.97 11.25
N LEU A 249 11.25 1.69 12.33
CA LEU A 249 12.01 2.89 12.70
C LEU A 249 13.49 2.55 12.87
N TYR A 250 13.84 1.52 13.64
CA TYR A 250 15.22 1.08 13.82
C TYR A 250 15.96 0.85 12.49
N LEU A 251 15.33 0.14 11.54
CA LEU A 251 15.90 -0.10 10.21
C LEU A 251 16.11 1.19 9.40
N VAL A 252 15.15 2.11 9.44
CA VAL A 252 15.23 3.40 8.74
C VAL A 252 16.39 4.21 9.29
N TYR A 253 16.50 4.37 10.61
CA TYR A 253 17.55 5.18 11.22
C TYR A 253 18.94 4.61 11.00
N ARG A 254 19.10 3.28 11.07
CA ARG A 254 20.39 2.63 10.77
C ARG A 254 20.80 2.76 9.31
N SER A 255 19.84 3.01 8.41
CA SER A 255 20.07 3.23 6.97
C SER A 255 20.44 4.67 6.62
N ILE A 256 20.08 5.66 7.44
CA ILE A 256 20.33 7.10 7.16
C ILE A 256 21.80 7.40 6.86
N PRO A 257 22.78 6.94 7.66
CA PRO A 257 24.17 7.27 7.41
C PRO A 257 24.67 6.77 6.04
N TRP A 258 24.21 5.59 5.59
CA TRP A 258 24.53 5.06 4.26
C TRP A 258 23.91 5.91 3.15
N PHE A 259 22.66 6.33 3.34
CA PHE A 259 21.97 7.22 2.40
C PHE A 259 22.70 8.57 2.26
N LEU A 260 23.23 9.12 3.35
CA LEU A 260 24.05 10.34 3.32
C LEU A 260 25.34 10.15 2.53
N VAL A 261 26.05 9.04 2.70
CA VAL A 261 27.28 8.72 1.95
C VAL A 261 26.98 8.56 0.45
N ILE A 262 25.89 7.87 0.10
CA ILE A 262 25.46 7.70 -1.29
C ILE A 262 25.12 9.06 -1.92
N THR A 263 24.39 9.90 -1.18
CA THR A 263 24.02 11.26 -1.62
C THR A 263 25.26 12.14 -1.80
N ALA A 264 26.21 12.09 -0.87
CA ALA A 264 27.51 12.76 -0.99
C ALA A 264 28.27 12.26 -2.23
N GLY A 265 28.19 10.97 -2.56
CA GLY A 265 28.73 10.40 -3.79
C GLY A 265 28.11 11.01 -5.05
N TYR A 266 26.78 11.14 -5.11
CA TYR A 266 26.10 11.79 -6.25
C TYR A 266 26.42 13.28 -6.37
N ILE A 267 26.52 14.00 -5.25
CA ILE A 267 26.95 15.41 -5.24
C ILE A 267 28.38 15.50 -5.77
N SER A 268 29.27 14.64 -5.29
CA SER A 268 30.66 14.55 -5.75
C SER A 268 30.75 14.28 -7.25
N LYS A 269 29.96 13.33 -7.77
CA LYS A 269 29.84 13.06 -9.21
C LYS A 269 29.45 14.31 -10.00
N LYS A 270 28.45 15.06 -9.52
CA LYS A 270 27.98 16.29 -10.18
C LYS A 270 29.07 17.37 -10.15
N LEU A 271 29.83 17.48 -9.05
CA LEU A 271 30.96 18.41 -8.95
C LEU A 271 32.11 18.04 -9.89
N ILE A 272 32.48 16.76 -10.03
CA ILE A 272 33.52 16.32 -10.98
C ILE A 272 33.12 16.62 -12.43
N LYS A 273 31.84 16.54 -12.77
CA LYS A 273 31.38 16.89 -14.14
C LYS A 273 31.63 18.35 -14.53
N PHE A 274 31.91 19.24 -13.58
CA PHE A 274 32.28 20.63 -13.85
C PHE A 274 33.81 20.84 -13.94
N THR A 275 34.62 19.81 -13.66
CA THR A 275 36.08 19.90 -13.79
C THR A 275 36.53 19.40 -15.16
N THR A 276 37.81 19.59 -15.49
CA THR A 276 38.37 19.04 -16.73
C THR A 276 38.49 17.52 -16.70
N VAL A 277 38.29 16.88 -15.55
CA VAL A 277 38.46 15.44 -15.35
C VAL A 277 37.11 14.75 -15.21
N ASP A 278 36.18 15.06 -16.13
CA ASP A 278 34.81 14.57 -16.11
C ASP A 278 34.71 13.04 -16.18
N GLU A 279 35.72 12.36 -16.73
CA GLU A 279 35.79 10.91 -16.80
C GLU A 279 36.00 10.25 -15.43
N LEU A 280 36.63 10.94 -14.46
CA LEU A 280 36.69 10.46 -13.06
C LEU A 280 35.30 10.34 -12.43
N SER A 281 34.30 11.07 -12.95
CA SER A 281 32.93 10.97 -12.46
C SER A 281 32.30 9.59 -12.72
N GLU A 282 32.82 8.83 -13.69
CA GLU A 282 32.41 7.45 -13.96
C GLU A 282 32.98 6.47 -12.90
N LEU A 283 34.19 6.73 -12.36
CA LEU A 283 34.74 5.93 -11.26
C LEU A 283 33.95 6.12 -9.96
N ILE A 284 33.37 7.31 -9.74
CA ILE A 284 32.49 7.56 -8.59
C ILE A 284 31.27 6.62 -8.62
N ASP A 285 30.73 6.27 -9.80
CA ASP A 285 29.61 5.33 -9.86
C ASP A 285 29.99 3.94 -9.31
N LEU A 286 31.23 3.48 -9.51
CA LEU A 286 31.72 2.23 -8.93
C LEU A 286 31.77 2.30 -7.40
N VAL A 287 32.22 3.44 -6.86
CA VAL A 287 32.23 3.69 -5.41
C VAL A 287 30.81 3.74 -4.85
N ILE A 288 29.87 4.36 -5.57
CA ILE A 288 28.45 4.39 -5.19
C ILE A 288 27.86 2.97 -5.17
N TYR A 289 28.15 2.12 -6.16
CA TYR A 289 27.69 0.72 -6.15
C TYR A 289 28.24 -0.07 -4.97
N TYR A 290 29.50 0.15 -4.58
CA TYR A 290 30.06 -0.42 -3.37
C TYR A 290 29.28 0.01 -2.11
N PHE A 291 28.89 1.28 -2.02
CA PHE A 291 28.09 1.77 -0.90
C PHE A 291 26.67 1.20 -0.89
N TYR A 292 26.03 0.99 -2.06
CA TYR A 292 24.76 0.26 -2.13
C TYR A 292 24.90 -1.18 -1.63
N TYR A 293 25.97 -1.88 -2.00
CA TYR A 293 26.27 -3.21 -1.50
C TYR A 293 26.42 -3.24 0.03
N ARG A 294 27.22 -2.32 0.58
CA ARG A 294 27.45 -2.23 2.04
C ARG A 294 26.18 -1.86 2.79
N TRP A 295 25.38 -0.93 2.24
CA TRP A 295 24.09 -0.54 2.78
C TRP A 295 23.12 -1.72 2.83
N PHE A 296 22.97 -2.46 1.72
CA PHE A 296 22.09 -3.63 1.67
C PHE A 296 22.53 -4.70 2.68
N LEU A 297 23.83 -5.02 2.74
CA LEU A 297 24.36 -5.99 3.69
C LEU A 297 24.12 -5.56 5.14
N ALA A 298 24.33 -4.28 5.44
CA ALA A 298 24.05 -3.70 6.75
C ALA A 298 22.55 -3.81 7.09
N LEU A 299 21.66 -3.43 6.18
CA LEU A 299 20.21 -3.47 6.35
C LEU A 299 19.74 -4.88 6.70
N VAL A 300 20.18 -5.89 5.93
CA VAL A 300 19.76 -7.27 6.20
C VAL A 300 20.39 -7.80 7.49
N THR A 301 21.67 -7.52 7.75
CA THR A 301 22.34 -7.97 8.98
C THR A 301 21.65 -7.39 10.21
N TYR A 302 21.43 -6.07 10.25
CA TYR A 302 20.77 -5.41 11.36
C TYR A 302 19.30 -5.81 11.50
N GLY A 303 18.57 -5.91 10.38
CA GLY A 303 17.18 -6.37 10.36
C GLY A 303 17.04 -7.78 10.93
N SER A 304 17.84 -8.72 10.44
CA SER A 304 17.81 -10.10 10.92
C SER A 304 18.25 -10.23 12.38
N THR A 305 19.27 -9.48 12.83
CA THR A 305 19.68 -9.47 14.24
C THR A 305 18.57 -8.93 15.13
N ARG A 306 17.91 -7.84 14.73
CA ARG A 306 16.84 -7.23 15.51
C ARG A 306 15.59 -8.11 15.58
N LEU A 307 15.19 -8.72 14.45
CA LEU A 307 14.09 -9.71 14.43
C LEU A 307 14.33 -10.88 15.40
N ARG A 308 15.59 -11.28 15.57
CA ARG A 308 16.00 -12.31 16.52
C ARG A 308 15.96 -11.81 17.96
N VAL A 309 16.53 -10.64 18.25
CA VAL A 309 16.58 -10.06 19.61
C VAL A 309 15.18 -9.76 20.15
N ASP A 310 14.29 -9.25 19.29
CA ASP A 310 12.90 -8.94 19.68
C ASP A 310 12.01 -10.20 19.75
N ASN A 311 12.59 -11.41 19.58
CA ASN A 311 11.89 -12.71 19.53
C ASN A 311 10.69 -12.70 18.56
N ILE A 312 10.76 -11.91 17.49
CA ILE A 312 9.70 -11.87 16.47
C ILE A 312 9.77 -13.16 15.64
N ILE A 313 10.99 -13.67 15.40
CA ILE A 313 11.22 -14.94 14.71
C ILE A 313 12.35 -15.70 15.42
N SER A 314 12.08 -16.95 15.79
CA SER A 314 13.07 -17.85 16.36
C SER A 314 13.88 -18.53 15.24
N PHE A 315 15.03 -17.97 14.88
CA PHE A 315 15.99 -18.62 13.99
C PHE A 315 17.04 -19.42 14.79
N SER A 316 17.40 -20.60 14.31
CA SER A 316 18.62 -21.26 14.79
C SER A 316 19.85 -20.43 14.38
N TYR A 317 20.92 -20.49 15.18
CA TYR A 317 22.16 -19.79 14.85
C TYR A 317 22.75 -20.25 13.51
N GLU A 318 22.64 -21.55 13.20
CA GLU A 318 23.07 -22.11 11.92
C GLU A 318 22.28 -21.55 10.74
N PHE A 319 20.95 -21.43 10.87
CA PHE A 319 20.11 -20.83 9.84
C PHE A 319 20.51 -19.38 9.60
N TYR A 320 20.70 -18.59 10.65
CA TYR A 320 21.10 -17.19 10.54
C TYR A 320 22.48 -17.04 9.87
N LYS A 321 23.45 -17.86 10.26
CA LYS A 321 24.80 -17.86 9.64
C LYS A 321 24.73 -18.22 8.16
N LYS A 322 23.93 -19.24 7.81
CA LYS A 322 23.71 -19.65 6.41
C LYS A 322 23.04 -18.53 5.60
N LEU A 323 22.02 -17.88 6.17
CA LEU A 323 21.31 -16.75 5.55
C LEU A 323 22.27 -15.61 5.21
N LEU A 324 23.07 -15.17 6.17
CA LEU A 324 24.06 -14.11 5.96
C LEU A 324 25.10 -14.48 4.90
N ASN A 325 25.56 -15.73 4.87
CA ASN A 325 26.52 -16.17 3.86
C ASN A 325 25.90 -16.13 2.45
N SER A 326 24.70 -16.67 2.26
CA SER A 326 23.99 -16.61 0.97
C SER A 326 23.73 -15.17 0.52
N ILE A 327 23.30 -14.29 1.44
CA ILE A 327 23.11 -12.87 1.13
C ILE A 327 24.43 -12.21 0.74
N LYS A 328 25.52 -12.49 1.47
CA LYS A 328 26.84 -11.93 1.18
C LYS A 328 27.33 -12.37 -0.20
N HIS A 329 27.15 -13.64 -0.57
CA HIS A 329 27.51 -14.15 -1.89
C HIS A 329 26.66 -13.50 -2.98
N LEU A 330 25.33 -13.51 -2.85
CA LEU A 330 24.43 -12.90 -3.84
C LEU A 330 24.72 -11.41 -4.01
N SER A 331 24.82 -10.66 -2.92
CA SER A 331 25.11 -9.22 -2.95
C SER A 331 26.49 -8.91 -3.53
N LEU A 332 27.51 -9.73 -3.27
CA LEU A 332 28.83 -9.59 -3.87
C LEU A 332 28.79 -9.86 -5.38
N THR A 333 28.05 -10.88 -5.82
CA THR A 333 27.84 -11.17 -7.24
C THR A 333 27.14 -10.01 -7.94
N PHE A 334 26.08 -9.45 -7.34
CA PHE A 334 25.42 -8.26 -7.87
C PHE A 334 26.34 -7.05 -7.91
N LEU A 335 27.20 -6.85 -6.90
CA LEU A 335 28.19 -5.78 -6.90
C LEU A 335 29.18 -5.94 -8.07
N ILE A 336 29.74 -7.14 -8.26
CA ILE A 336 30.66 -7.44 -9.35
C ILE A 336 29.96 -7.21 -10.70
N TYR A 337 28.72 -7.68 -10.84
CA TYR A 337 27.89 -7.45 -12.02
C TYR A 337 27.75 -5.96 -12.36
N PHE A 338 27.29 -5.14 -11.40
CA PHE A 338 27.11 -3.71 -11.64
C PHE A 338 28.44 -2.98 -11.89
N MET A 339 29.51 -3.34 -11.17
CA MET A 339 30.83 -2.77 -11.38
C MET A 339 31.40 -3.10 -12.76
N VAL A 340 31.32 -4.36 -13.19
CA VAL A 340 31.83 -4.80 -14.49
C VAL A 340 31.02 -4.18 -15.63
N LEU A 341 29.68 -4.20 -15.56
CA LEU A 341 28.86 -3.56 -16.58
C LEU A 341 29.10 -2.06 -16.67
N LYS A 342 29.26 -1.38 -15.52
CA LYS A 342 29.57 0.05 -15.52
C LYS A 342 30.96 0.35 -16.04
N ALA A 343 31.95 -0.49 -15.69
CA ALA A 343 33.29 -0.38 -16.26
C ALA A 343 33.24 -0.52 -17.79
N ILE A 344 32.52 -1.53 -18.31
CA ILE A 344 32.32 -1.70 -19.76
C ILE A 344 31.60 -0.49 -20.36
N ASP A 345 30.54 0.03 -19.75
CA ASP A 345 29.83 1.22 -20.21
C ASP A 345 30.75 2.46 -20.27
N SER A 346 31.59 2.66 -19.25
CA SER A 346 32.53 3.79 -19.22
C SER A 346 33.60 3.71 -20.32
N VAL A 347 34.06 2.50 -20.67
CA VAL A 347 35.17 2.30 -21.61
C VAL A 347 34.70 2.04 -23.03
N VAL A 348 33.56 1.43 -23.22
CA VAL A 348 33.12 1.00 -24.55
C VAL A 348 31.82 1.69 -24.93
N GLY A 349 31.05 2.11 -23.94
CA GLY A 349 29.63 2.43 -24.07
C GLY A 349 28.79 1.17 -24.09
N LYS A 350 27.46 1.32 -23.96
CA LYS A 350 26.53 0.20 -24.16
C LYS A 350 26.48 -0.17 -25.65
N ALA A 351 27.31 -1.14 -26.01
CA ALA A 351 27.44 -1.72 -27.34
C ALA A 351 27.45 -3.26 -27.23
N LEU A 352 28.20 -3.95 -28.10
CA LEU A 352 28.17 -5.41 -28.23
C LEU A 352 28.73 -6.13 -26.99
N VAL A 353 29.87 -5.67 -26.46
CA VAL A 353 30.52 -6.28 -25.28
C VAL A 353 29.65 -6.11 -24.04
N TYR A 354 28.96 -4.97 -23.91
CA TYR A 354 28.04 -4.70 -22.82
C TYR A 354 26.87 -5.71 -22.81
N GLU A 355 26.20 -5.90 -23.95
CA GLU A 355 25.06 -6.82 -24.07
C GLU A 355 25.46 -8.29 -23.87
N LEU A 356 26.62 -8.70 -24.41
CA LEU A 356 27.16 -10.03 -24.19
C LEU A 356 27.46 -10.26 -22.70
N SER A 357 28.09 -9.29 -22.05
CA SER A 357 28.42 -9.36 -20.62
C SER A 357 27.15 -9.39 -19.77
N GLU A 358 26.16 -8.55 -20.08
CA GLU A 358 24.86 -8.53 -19.41
C GLU A 358 24.18 -9.90 -19.48
N THR A 359 24.12 -10.50 -20.68
CA THR A 359 23.54 -11.83 -20.88
C THR A 359 24.30 -12.91 -20.10
N LEU A 360 25.64 -12.89 -20.15
CA LEU A 360 26.50 -13.82 -19.42
C LEU A 360 26.30 -13.70 -17.90
N PHE A 361 26.21 -12.48 -17.37
CA PHE A 361 25.98 -12.27 -15.95
C PHE A 361 24.57 -12.66 -15.51
N ILE A 362 23.54 -12.42 -16.33
CA ILE A 362 22.18 -12.92 -16.04
C ILE A 362 22.20 -14.45 -15.91
N LEU A 363 22.92 -15.14 -16.81
CA LEU A 363 23.10 -16.59 -16.72
C LEU A 363 23.85 -17.00 -15.43
N ILE A 364 24.96 -16.34 -15.10
CA ILE A 364 25.74 -16.59 -13.87
C ILE A 364 24.87 -16.38 -12.62
N ILE A 365 24.14 -15.27 -12.54
CA ILE A 365 23.23 -14.96 -11.43
C ILE A 365 22.13 -16.01 -11.33
N THR A 366 21.57 -16.45 -12.45
CA THR A 366 20.55 -17.52 -12.49
C THR A 366 21.11 -18.83 -11.95
N VAL A 367 22.30 -19.25 -12.41
CA VAL A 367 22.98 -20.46 -11.92
C VAL A 367 23.27 -20.36 -10.42
N LEU A 368 23.74 -19.20 -9.94
CA LEU A 368 23.99 -18.98 -8.52
C LEU A 368 22.71 -18.99 -7.69
N LEU A 369 21.61 -18.41 -8.18
CA LEU A 369 20.32 -18.48 -7.49
C LEU A 369 19.81 -19.91 -7.39
N VAL A 370 19.90 -20.70 -8.47
CA VAL A 370 19.55 -22.12 -8.46
C VAL A 370 20.44 -22.90 -7.48
N TRP A 371 21.74 -22.62 -7.48
CA TRP A 371 22.70 -23.22 -6.54
C TRP A 371 22.35 -22.90 -5.08
N GLU A 372 22.09 -21.63 -4.77
CA GLU A 372 21.68 -21.22 -3.42
C GLU A 372 20.36 -21.90 -3.04
N ILE A 373 19.32 -21.87 -3.89
CA ILE A 373 18.04 -22.55 -3.62
C ILE A 373 18.26 -24.05 -3.33
N TYR A 374 19.15 -24.71 -4.06
CA TYR A 374 19.53 -26.10 -3.81
C TYR A 374 20.20 -26.30 -2.45
N LEU A 375 21.12 -25.41 -2.04
CA LEU A 375 21.71 -25.44 -0.69
C LEU A 375 20.63 -25.27 0.39
N TRP A 376 19.55 -24.55 0.12
CA TRP A 376 18.44 -24.29 1.04
C TRP A 376 17.32 -25.35 1.02
N ARG A 377 17.43 -26.39 0.19
CA ARG A 377 16.33 -27.36 -0.05
C ARG A 377 15.72 -27.96 1.21
N GLU A 378 16.52 -28.33 2.21
CA GLU A 378 16.03 -28.98 3.43
C GLU A 378 15.26 -27.99 4.32
N SER A 379 15.78 -26.76 4.40
CA SER A 379 15.11 -25.68 5.13
C SER A 379 13.81 -25.27 4.44
N ILE A 380 13.80 -25.19 3.11
CA ILE A 380 12.60 -24.88 2.31
C ILE A 380 11.56 -26.00 2.46
N ALA A 381 11.97 -27.26 2.36
CA ALA A 381 11.08 -28.41 2.53
C ALA A 381 10.44 -28.43 3.92
N SER A 382 11.24 -28.23 4.98
CA SER A 382 10.70 -28.19 6.35
C SER A 382 9.74 -27.02 6.60
N ALA A 383 9.97 -25.86 5.98
CA ALA A 383 9.08 -24.70 6.10
C ALA A 383 7.80 -24.89 5.28
N TYR A 384 7.92 -25.50 4.10
CA TYR A 384 6.79 -25.88 3.25
C TYR A 384 5.88 -26.88 3.96
N ASP A 385 6.44 -27.94 4.57
CA ASP A 385 5.68 -28.96 5.29
C ASP A 385 4.89 -28.37 6.46
N LYS A 386 5.43 -27.37 7.15
CA LYS A 386 4.72 -26.65 8.23
C LYS A 386 3.55 -25.82 7.73
N LEU A 387 3.65 -25.22 6.54
CA LEU A 387 2.63 -24.34 5.98
C LEU A 387 1.53 -25.10 5.22
N VAL A 388 1.89 -26.21 4.56
CA VAL A 388 1.02 -26.91 3.58
C VAL A 388 0.48 -28.25 4.12
N SER A 389 0.72 -28.56 5.39
CA SER A 389 0.33 -29.83 6.06
C SER A 389 -1.14 -30.25 5.89
N GLN A 390 -2.05 -29.35 5.48
CA GLN A 390 -3.48 -29.63 5.32
C GLN A 390 -3.92 -30.04 3.90
N SER A 391 -3.10 -29.92 2.85
CA SER A 391 -3.53 -30.27 1.48
C SER A 391 -2.95 -31.60 0.99
N MET A 392 -3.80 -32.63 0.93
CA MET A 392 -3.43 -34.00 0.52
C MET A 392 -2.83 -34.08 -0.91
N VAL A 393 -3.17 -33.12 -1.78
CA VAL A 393 -2.83 -33.12 -3.20
C VAL A 393 -1.32 -32.98 -3.46
N PHE A 394 -0.60 -32.24 -2.61
CA PHE A 394 0.81 -31.92 -2.87
C PHE A 394 1.82 -32.93 -2.32
N LYS A 395 1.44 -33.75 -1.32
CA LYS A 395 2.31 -34.82 -0.80
C LYS A 395 2.63 -35.87 -1.87
N LYS A 396 1.66 -36.20 -2.74
CA LYS A 396 1.84 -37.20 -3.81
C LYS A 396 2.79 -36.78 -4.94
N LEU A 397 3.01 -35.48 -5.14
CA LEU A 397 3.76 -34.96 -6.30
C LEU A 397 5.29 -35.10 -6.17
N SER A 398 5.81 -35.49 -5.00
CA SER A 398 7.17 -35.08 -4.62
C SER A 398 8.30 -36.12 -4.76
N TRP A 399 8.08 -37.41 -5.05
CA TRP A 399 9.13 -38.42 -4.73
C TRP A 399 9.74 -39.28 -5.85
N ASN A 400 9.24 -39.31 -7.09
CA ASN A 400 9.68 -40.35 -8.06
C ASN A 400 10.47 -39.89 -9.30
N ASN A 401 10.97 -38.65 -9.36
CA ASN A 401 11.70 -38.17 -10.53
C ASN A 401 13.01 -37.46 -10.14
N GLN A 402 14.15 -37.85 -10.71
CA GLN A 402 15.45 -37.22 -10.44
C GLN A 402 15.47 -35.73 -10.84
N PHE A 403 14.66 -35.34 -11.84
CA PHE A 403 14.44 -33.94 -12.20
C PHE A 403 13.67 -33.15 -11.12
N ALA A 404 12.85 -33.81 -10.32
CA ALA A 404 12.11 -33.15 -9.24
C ALA A 404 13.06 -32.64 -8.15
N ILE A 405 14.22 -33.26 -7.93
CA ILE A 405 15.18 -32.83 -6.88
C ILE A 405 15.66 -31.39 -7.12
N TYR A 406 15.82 -30.98 -8.37
CA TYR A 406 16.28 -29.62 -8.71
C TYR A 406 15.14 -28.60 -8.81
N PHE A 407 13.96 -29.01 -9.30
CA PHE A 407 12.83 -28.08 -9.52
C PHE A 407 11.91 -27.93 -8.29
N LEU A 408 11.82 -28.95 -7.44
CA LEU A 408 10.93 -28.98 -6.28
C LEU A 408 11.25 -27.86 -5.26
N PRO A 409 12.52 -27.57 -4.89
CA PRO A 409 12.80 -26.48 -3.97
C PRO A 409 12.40 -25.11 -4.52
N TYR A 410 12.49 -24.90 -5.83
CA TYR A 410 12.04 -23.67 -6.49
C TYR A 410 10.52 -23.53 -6.39
N LEU A 411 9.78 -24.58 -6.76
CA LEU A 411 8.31 -24.59 -6.66
C LEU A 411 7.85 -24.38 -5.21
N GLN A 412 8.48 -25.06 -4.25
CA GLN A 412 8.19 -24.91 -2.82
C GLN A 412 8.46 -23.49 -2.33
N LEU A 413 9.56 -22.86 -2.75
CA LEU A 413 9.86 -21.48 -2.41
C LEU A 413 8.81 -20.51 -2.96
N VAL A 414 8.40 -20.67 -4.24
CA VAL A 414 7.36 -19.84 -4.86
C VAL A 414 6.03 -19.99 -4.12
N LEU A 415 5.62 -21.22 -3.80
CA LEU A 415 4.40 -21.50 -3.04
C LEU A 415 4.47 -20.93 -1.62
N LEU A 416 5.62 -21.04 -0.97
CA LEU A 416 5.85 -20.47 0.36
C LEU A 416 5.76 -18.94 0.34
N CYS A 417 6.39 -18.28 -0.64
CA CYS A 417 6.27 -16.83 -0.83
C CYS A 417 4.83 -16.40 -1.09
N CYS A 418 4.08 -17.16 -1.92
CA CYS A 418 2.68 -16.91 -2.19
C CYS A 418 1.82 -17.07 -0.92
N GLY A 419 2.02 -18.15 -0.16
CA GLY A 419 1.33 -18.41 1.10
C GLY A 419 1.62 -17.34 2.15
N LEU A 420 2.87 -16.90 2.29
CA LEU A 420 3.24 -15.79 3.17
C LEU A 420 2.59 -14.48 2.72
N GLY A 421 2.59 -14.19 1.41
CA GLY A 421 1.92 -13.02 0.83
C GLY A 421 0.43 -13.00 1.11
N LEU A 422 -0.26 -14.13 0.89
CA LEU A 422 -1.67 -14.33 1.22
C LEU A 422 -1.94 -14.16 2.72
N SER A 423 -1.06 -14.69 3.58
CA SER A 423 -1.22 -14.57 5.03
C SER A 423 -1.03 -13.12 5.52
N LEU A 424 -0.09 -12.37 4.94
CA LEU A 424 0.12 -10.96 5.22
C LEU A 424 -1.08 -10.14 4.73
N PHE A 425 -1.58 -10.42 3.53
CA PHE A 425 -2.78 -9.79 2.99
C PHE A 425 -3.99 -10.08 3.88
N ALA A 426 -4.17 -11.32 4.33
CA ALA A 426 -5.27 -11.69 5.23
C ALA A 426 -5.17 -10.97 6.59
N ARG A 427 -3.96 -10.83 7.17
CA ARG A 427 -3.74 -10.09 8.43
C ARG A 427 -3.97 -8.59 8.28
N LEU A 428 -3.56 -8.00 7.15
CA LEU A 428 -3.83 -6.60 6.84
C LEU A 428 -5.33 -6.39 6.60
N ALA A 429 -5.98 -7.31 5.89
CA ALA A 429 -7.41 -7.26 5.62
C ALA A 429 -8.25 -7.43 6.88
N SER A 430 -7.85 -8.29 7.83
CA SER A 430 -8.62 -8.55 9.07
C SER A 430 -8.79 -7.32 9.96
N GLY A 431 -7.91 -6.30 9.84
CA GLY A 431 -8.09 -5.03 10.55
C GLY A 431 -9.15 -4.10 9.95
N THR A 432 -9.73 -4.48 8.80
CA THR A 432 -10.72 -3.67 8.08
C THR A 432 -12.13 -4.28 8.21
N LYS A 433 -13.17 -3.44 8.20
CA LYS A 433 -14.58 -3.89 8.19
C LYS A 433 -14.88 -4.86 7.04
N VAL A 434 -14.18 -4.71 5.91
CA VAL A 434 -14.32 -5.57 4.73
C VAL A 434 -13.71 -6.95 4.97
N GLY A 435 -12.52 -7.02 5.57
CA GLY A 435 -11.91 -8.30 5.91
C GLY A 435 -12.71 -9.07 6.96
N ALA A 436 -13.27 -8.40 7.96
CA ALA A 436 -14.16 -9.01 8.94
C ALA A 436 -15.43 -9.61 8.31
N ARG A 437 -16.02 -8.92 7.31
CA ARG A 437 -17.16 -9.44 6.53
C ARG A 437 -16.79 -10.66 5.69
N LEU A 438 -15.65 -10.62 5.00
CA LEU A 438 -15.19 -11.75 4.18
C LEU A 438 -14.86 -12.96 5.06
N SER A 439 -14.16 -12.76 6.18
CA SER A 439 -13.81 -13.86 7.08
C SER A 439 -15.03 -14.52 7.71
N SER A 440 -16.04 -13.74 8.10
CA SER A 440 -17.27 -14.29 8.67
C SER A 440 -18.11 -15.01 7.62
N GLN A 441 -18.17 -14.51 6.38
CA GLN A 441 -18.84 -15.23 5.28
C GLN A 441 -18.17 -16.57 4.95
N ILE A 442 -16.84 -16.60 4.90
CA ILE A 442 -16.08 -17.84 4.68
C ILE A 442 -16.29 -18.80 5.85
N PHE A 443 -16.31 -18.29 7.09
CA PHE A 443 -16.60 -19.07 8.29
C PHE A 443 -18.00 -19.69 8.23
N VAL A 444 -19.04 -18.88 7.98
CA VAL A 444 -20.43 -19.34 7.86
C VAL A 444 -20.56 -20.35 6.73
N HIS A 445 -19.92 -20.13 5.58
CA HIS A 445 -19.98 -21.06 4.45
C HIS A 445 -19.30 -22.40 4.79
N ARG A 446 -18.15 -22.39 5.48
CA ARG A 446 -17.48 -23.62 5.92
C ARG A 446 -18.32 -24.36 6.97
N ALA A 447 -18.80 -23.64 7.97
CA ALA A 447 -19.64 -24.20 9.01
C ALA A 447 -20.96 -24.77 8.45
N LYS A 448 -21.58 -24.12 7.46
CA LYS A 448 -22.76 -24.67 6.73
C LYS A 448 -22.44 -25.92 5.93
N MET A 449 -21.29 -25.97 5.25
CA MET A 449 -20.90 -27.18 4.50
C MET A 449 -20.72 -28.37 5.45
N VAL A 450 -20.19 -28.14 6.64
CA VAL A 450 -20.00 -29.21 7.63
C VAL A 450 -21.29 -29.56 8.35
N ALA A 451 -22.13 -28.57 8.70
CA ALA A 451 -23.46 -28.81 9.27
C ALA A 451 -24.37 -29.62 8.33
N ARG A 452 -24.30 -29.39 7.01
CA ARG A 452 -25.01 -30.23 6.01
C ARG A 452 -24.53 -31.67 5.96
N LEU A 453 -23.28 -31.94 6.35
CA LEU A 453 -22.75 -33.30 6.48
C LEU A 453 -23.15 -33.96 7.81
N SER A 454 -23.57 -33.15 8.80
CA SER A 454 -23.98 -33.61 10.14
C SER A 454 -25.50 -33.64 10.35
N GLN A 455 -26.29 -33.27 9.33
CA GLN A 455 -27.75 -33.10 9.43
C GLN A 455 -28.56 -34.42 9.52
N ASP A 456 -27.91 -35.57 9.66
CA ASP A 456 -28.56 -36.89 9.86
C ASP A 456 -28.78 -37.26 11.35
N GLN A 457 -28.61 -36.33 12.30
CA GLN A 457 -28.85 -36.62 13.72
C GLN A 457 -30.28 -36.26 14.15
N GLU A 458 -31.17 -37.26 14.11
CA GLU A 458 -32.44 -37.26 14.83
C GLU A 458 -32.19 -37.14 16.35
N GLY A 459 -32.83 -36.18 17.04
CA GLY A 459 -32.77 -36.05 18.50
C GLY A 459 -32.37 -34.69 19.09
N GLN A 460 -32.39 -33.60 18.31
CA GLN A 460 -32.13 -32.25 18.82
C GLN A 460 -33.39 -31.62 19.44
N GLU A 461 -33.31 -31.27 20.72
CA GLU A 461 -34.35 -30.51 21.42
C GLU A 461 -34.06 -29.00 21.33
N ARG A 462 -35.03 -28.22 20.86
CA ARG A 462 -34.96 -26.74 20.85
C ARG A 462 -35.33 -26.17 22.21
N LEU A 463 -34.94 -24.93 22.49
CA LEU A 463 -35.38 -24.24 23.70
C LEU A 463 -36.92 -24.22 23.81
N SER A 464 -37.43 -24.35 25.03
CA SER A 464 -38.83 -24.11 25.33
C SER A 464 -39.17 -22.62 25.17
N ASP A 465 -40.39 -22.34 24.74
CA ASP A 465 -40.87 -20.97 24.49
C ASP A 465 -40.82 -20.10 25.76
N ASP A 466 -41.01 -20.69 26.95
CA ASP A 466 -40.92 -19.99 28.24
C ASP A 466 -39.51 -19.44 28.52
N VAL A 467 -38.46 -20.21 28.20
CA VAL A 467 -37.07 -19.79 28.42
C VAL A 467 -36.67 -18.74 27.37
N LEU A 468 -37.15 -18.89 26.13
CA LEU A 468 -36.96 -17.89 25.08
C LEU A 468 -37.56 -16.53 25.48
N GLN A 469 -38.76 -16.53 26.05
CA GLN A 469 -39.42 -15.31 26.50
C GLN A 469 -38.64 -14.64 27.65
N ASN A 470 -38.15 -15.41 28.63
CA ASN A 470 -37.33 -14.90 29.73
C ASN A 470 -36.01 -14.27 29.28
N ILE A 471 -35.38 -14.80 28.22
CA ILE A 471 -34.15 -14.24 27.64
C ILE A 471 -34.42 -12.89 26.95
N LEU A 472 -35.55 -12.78 26.24
CA LEU A 472 -35.89 -11.59 25.44
C LEU A 472 -36.50 -10.46 26.27
N GLU A 473 -37.32 -10.80 27.27
CA GLU A 473 -38.10 -9.86 28.07
C GLU A 473 -37.87 -10.14 29.56
N PRO A 474 -36.77 -9.66 30.15
CA PRO A 474 -36.60 -9.77 31.60
C PRO A 474 -37.69 -8.98 32.31
N GLY A 475 -38.14 -9.46 33.47
CA GLY A 475 -38.89 -8.62 34.40
C GLY A 475 -38.16 -7.31 34.74
N THR A 476 -38.89 -6.37 35.36
CA THR A 476 -38.52 -4.98 35.71
C THR A 476 -37.23 -4.79 36.53
N GLU A 477 -36.55 -5.86 36.94
CA GLU A 477 -35.38 -5.82 37.80
C GLU A 477 -34.07 -5.71 37.00
N ARG A 478 -33.65 -4.45 36.82
CA ARG A 478 -32.35 -3.98 36.32
C ARG A 478 -32.10 -4.26 34.83
N LEU A 479 -32.41 -3.23 34.03
CA LEU A 479 -31.93 -3.07 32.66
C LEU A 479 -30.39 -3.18 32.66
N PHE A 480 -29.84 -3.85 31.65
CA PHE A 480 -28.40 -3.86 31.41
C PHE A 480 -27.94 -2.39 31.30
N ALA A 481 -27.13 -1.93 32.25
CA ALA A 481 -26.63 -0.57 32.29
C ALA A 481 -25.61 -0.41 31.16
N VAL A 482 -26.10 -0.03 29.99
CA VAL A 482 -25.23 0.37 28.90
C VAL A 482 -24.92 1.83 29.12
N ASP A 483 -23.69 2.14 29.53
CA ASP A 483 -23.17 3.50 29.42
C ASP A 483 -22.93 3.77 27.94
N THR A 484 -23.99 4.21 27.25
CA THR A 484 -23.89 4.65 25.86
C THR A 484 -23.67 6.17 25.83
N PRO A 485 -22.86 6.67 24.88
CA PRO A 485 -22.60 8.10 24.75
C PRO A 485 -23.87 8.92 24.50
N GLU A 486 -24.93 8.30 23.96
CA GLU A 486 -26.22 8.93 23.74
C GLU A 486 -26.89 9.33 25.07
N ILE A 487 -26.81 8.51 26.11
CA ILE A 487 -27.38 8.82 27.43
C ILE A 487 -26.72 10.06 28.02
N ASP A 488 -25.38 10.11 28.02
CA ASP A 488 -24.63 11.24 28.57
C ASP A 488 -24.88 12.53 27.75
N THR A 489 -25.04 12.41 26.43
CA THR A 489 -25.37 13.54 25.56
C THR A 489 -26.76 14.11 25.86
N ILE A 490 -27.78 13.25 26.02
CA ILE A 490 -29.14 13.70 26.33
C ILE A 490 -29.19 14.28 27.74
N TYR A 491 -28.58 13.59 28.70
CA TYR A 491 -28.54 14.02 30.10
C TYR A 491 -27.82 15.37 30.25
N GLY A 492 -26.69 15.56 29.58
CA GLY A 492 -25.96 16.83 29.56
C GLY A 492 -26.81 17.99 29.02
N ARG A 493 -27.61 17.75 27.98
CA ARG A 493 -28.54 18.75 27.43
C ARG A 493 -29.68 19.08 28.39
N ILE A 494 -30.27 18.08 29.04
CA ILE A 494 -31.31 18.29 30.06
C ILE A 494 -30.75 19.15 31.20
N LEU A 495 -29.52 18.88 31.65
CA LEU A 495 -28.87 19.69 32.69
C LEU A 495 -28.56 21.12 32.22
N ALA A 496 -28.12 21.32 30.98
CA ALA A 496 -27.85 22.66 30.44
C ALA A 496 -29.14 23.47 30.29
N TRP A 497 -30.23 22.84 29.86
CA TRP A 497 -31.58 23.43 29.86
C TRP A 497 -32.05 23.74 31.29
N ASP A 498 -31.82 22.83 32.25
CA ASP A 498 -32.18 23.07 33.64
C ASP A 498 -31.39 24.24 34.26
N ARG A 499 -30.14 24.47 33.85
CA ARG A 499 -29.37 25.64 34.26
C ARG A 499 -29.70 26.92 33.48
N GLY A 500 -30.51 26.82 32.41
CA GLY A 500 -30.82 27.94 31.52
C GLY A 500 -29.66 28.37 30.62
N GLU A 501 -28.65 27.50 30.45
CA GLU A 501 -27.45 27.73 29.62
C GLU A 501 -27.73 27.45 28.13
N GLU A 502 -28.64 26.52 27.83
CA GLU A 502 -29.05 26.18 26.47
C GLU A 502 -30.48 26.65 26.17
N ALA A 503 -30.69 27.20 24.97
CA ALA A 503 -32.00 27.64 24.50
C ALA A 503 -32.83 26.53 23.84
N LEU A 504 -32.28 25.33 23.68
CA LEU A 504 -32.92 24.20 23.02
C LEU A 504 -33.71 23.40 24.05
N SER A 505 -34.98 23.13 23.76
CA SER A 505 -35.92 22.48 24.70
C SER A 505 -36.48 21.16 24.15
N SER A 506 -35.96 20.65 23.03
CA SER A 506 -36.41 19.38 22.47
C SER A 506 -35.31 18.47 21.93
N VAL A 507 -35.47 17.17 22.11
CA VAL A 507 -34.59 16.12 21.57
C VAL A 507 -35.43 15.01 20.95
N CYS A 508 -35.07 14.58 19.74
CA CYS A 508 -35.62 13.40 19.11
C CYS A 508 -34.59 12.25 19.10
N LEU A 509 -34.91 11.15 19.77
CA LEU A 509 -34.15 9.91 19.75
C LEU A 509 -34.65 9.01 18.61
N THR A 510 -33.78 8.67 17.67
CA THR A 510 -34.12 7.81 16.53
C THR A 510 -33.28 6.54 16.54
N GLY A 511 -33.87 5.42 16.15
CA GLY A 511 -33.17 4.15 16.09
C GLY A 511 -34.00 3.04 15.49
N GLU A 512 -33.33 1.95 15.11
CA GLU A 512 -34.01 0.74 14.66
C GLU A 512 -34.74 0.05 15.81
N ARG A 513 -35.78 -0.73 15.48
CA ARG A 513 -36.54 -1.48 16.50
C ARG A 513 -35.60 -2.43 17.24
N GLY A 514 -35.63 -2.35 18.58
CA GLY A 514 -34.80 -3.20 19.44
C GLY A 514 -33.35 -2.71 19.61
N ALA A 515 -32.99 -1.53 19.10
CA ALA A 515 -31.69 -0.90 19.33
C ALA A 515 -31.49 -0.38 20.77
N GLY A 516 -32.58 -0.15 21.51
CA GLY A 516 -32.54 0.24 22.93
C GLY A 516 -33.10 1.62 23.27
N ALA A 517 -33.91 2.25 22.40
CA ALA A 517 -34.47 3.59 22.66
C ALA A 517 -35.23 3.70 23.99
N THR A 518 -36.12 2.76 24.27
CA THR A 518 -36.87 2.71 25.54
C THR A 518 -35.91 2.52 26.73
N THR A 519 -34.88 1.70 26.60
CA THR A 519 -33.85 1.52 27.64
C THR A 519 -33.11 2.83 27.95
N VAL A 520 -32.80 3.62 26.91
CA VAL A 520 -32.16 4.94 27.04
C VAL A 520 -33.11 5.92 27.75
N ILE A 521 -34.40 5.95 27.37
CA ILE A 521 -35.42 6.76 28.06
C ILE A 521 -35.48 6.40 29.53
N ASP A 522 -35.64 5.12 29.86
CA ASP A 522 -35.82 4.66 31.23
C ASP A 522 -34.61 5.02 32.11
N GLU A 523 -33.40 4.98 31.55
CA GLU A 523 -32.18 5.40 32.24
C GLU A 523 -32.13 6.93 32.44
N ILE A 524 -32.52 7.73 31.45
CA ILE A 524 -32.58 9.20 31.57
C ILE A 524 -33.60 9.61 32.64
N VAL A 525 -34.80 9.03 32.58
CA VAL A 525 -35.90 9.20 33.55
C VAL A 525 -35.41 8.85 34.95
N ARG A 526 -34.65 7.75 35.10
CA ARG A 526 -34.03 7.36 36.38
C ARG A 526 -32.97 8.36 36.86
N ARG A 527 -32.16 8.96 35.97
CA ARG A 527 -31.13 9.96 36.33
C ARG A 527 -31.71 11.35 36.63
N CYS A 528 -32.91 11.67 36.15
CA CYS A 528 -33.53 12.99 36.26
C CYS A 528 -34.62 13.06 37.35
N THR A 529 -34.47 12.35 38.47
CA THR A 529 -35.49 12.27 39.54
C THR A 529 -35.81 13.60 40.24
N HIS A 530 -34.99 14.63 40.04
CA HIS A 530 -35.17 15.98 40.59
C HIS A 530 -36.15 16.85 39.78
N LEU A 531 -36.55 16.41 38.59
CA LEU A 531 -37.51 17.10 37.72
C LEU A 531 -38.84 16.35 37.70
N ARG A 532 -39.94 17.04 37.41
CA ARG A 532 -41.23 16.38 37.15
C ARG A 532 -41.16 15.62 35.83
N GLN A 533 -41.68 14.40 35.77
CA GLN A 533 -41.55 13.54 34.60
C GLN A 533 -42.93 13.07 34.12
N VAL A 534 -43.20 13.23 32.82
CA VAL A 534 -44.43 12.77 32.18
C VAL A 534 -44.05 11.91 30.99
N VAL A 535 -44.17 10.59 31.11
CA VAL A 535 -43.75 9.63 30.06
C VAL A 535 -44.94 9.04 29.35
N VAL A 536 -45.26 9.51 28.15
CA VAL A 536 -46.37 9.02 27.32
C VAL A 536 -45.87 7.96 26.36
N ASN A 537 -46.45 6.76 26.42
CA ASN A 537 -46.21 5.72 25.43
C ASN A 537 -47.42 5.62 24.50
N VAL A 538 -47.24 6.00 23.23
CA VAL A 538 -48.30 5.98 22.22
C VAL A 538 -48.43 4.55 21.67
N ARG A 539 -49.45 3.83 22.15
CA ARG A 539 -49.66 2.42 21.78
C ARG A 539 -50.36 2.24 20.43
N GLU A 540 -51.35 3.09 20.16
CA GLU A 540 -52.23 3.00 18.99
C GLU A 540 -52.02 4.15 18.01
N LYS A 541 -52.62 4.05 16.82
CA LYS A 541 -52.53 5.09 15.79
C LYS A 541 -53.52 6.22 16.07
N TYR A 542 -53.00 7.42 16.28
CA TYR A 542 -53.82 8.63 16.49
C TYR A 542 -53.55 9.66 15.39
N VAL A 543 -54.61 10.35 14.98
CA VAL A 543 -54.54 11.43 13.98
C VAL A 543 -54.90 12.79 14.59
N ASN A 544 -55.60 12.82 15.72
CA ASN A 544 -56.02 14.04 16.41
C ASN A 544 -55.57 14.03 17.88
N MET A 545 -55.29 15.21 18.42
CA MET A 545 -54.88 15.39 19.82
C MET A 545 -55.97 15.00 20.82
N ASP A 546 -57.24 15.30 20.52
CA ASP A 546 -58.35 14.98 21.42
C ASP A 546 -58.51 13.47 21.64
N ASP A 547 -58.27 12.66 20.62
CA ASP A 547 -58.39 11.20 20.70
C ASP A 547 -57.23 10.62 21.53
N LEU A 548 -56.00 11.11 21.30
CA LEU A 548 -54.85 10.75 22.12
C LEU A 548 -55.05 11.14 23.60
N LEU A 549 -55.50 12.36 23.88
CA LEU A 549 -55.70 12.83 25.25
C LEU A 549 -56.82 12.07 25.96
N LYS A 550 -57.90 11.71 25.26
CA LYS A 550 -58.96 10.86 25.83
C LYS A 550 -58.38 9.52 26.27
N ASP A 551 -57.64 8.85 25.40
CA ASP A 551 -57.14 7.50 25.70
C ASP A 551 -56.10 7.50 26.82
N ILE A 552 -55.24 8.53 26.87
CA ILE A 552 -54.32 8.69 27.99
C ILE A 552 -55.08 9.00 29.29
N THR A 553 -56.10 9.85 29.26
CA THR A 553 -56.90 10.20 30.45
C THR A 553 -57.68 8.99 30.98
N VAL A 554 -58.13 8.12 30.10
CA VAL A 554 -58.80 6.86 30.47
C VAL A 554 -57.80 5.90 31.15
N ALA A 555 -56.57 5.83 30.66
CA ALA A 555 -55.53 4.99 31.25
C ALA A 555 -54.95 5.56 32.56
N ASP A 556 -54.80 6.88 32.63
CA ASP A 556 -54.22 7.62 33.75
C ASP A 556 -54.74 9.07 33.74
N TYR A 557 -55.72 9.34 34.60
CA TYR A 557 -56.45 10.62 34.62
C TYR A 557 -55.53 11.82 34.92
N ASP A 558 -54.64 11.70 35.89
CA ASP A 558 -53.75 12.79 36.32
C ASP A 558 -52.75 13.14 35.22
N LYS A 559 -52.20 12.12 34.57
CA LYS A 559 -51.31 12.27 33.42
C LYS A 559 -52.01 12.91 32.22
N GLY A 560 -53.25 12.50 31.94
CA GLY A 560 -54.06 13.07 30.86
C GLY A 560 -54.35 14.55 31.05
N GLN A 561 -54.71 14.98 32.27
CA GLN A 561 -54.91 16.38 32.60
C GLN A 561 -53.61 17.19 32.51
N THR A 562 -52.52 16.65 33.06
CA THR A 562 -51.20 17.29 33.02
C THR A 562 -50.73 17.53 31.58
N LEU A 563 -50.90 16.56 30.68
CA LEU A 563 -50.57 16.73 29.26
C LEU A 563 -51.41 17.82 28.60
N ARG A 564 -52.71 17.83 28.88
CA ARG A 564 -53.62 18.85 28.37
C ARG A 564 -53.22 20.26 28.84
N GLU A 565 -52.74 20.39 30.07
CA GLU A 565 -52.21 21.65 30.61
C GLU A 565 -50.90 22.06 29.92
N ILE A 566 -49.96 21.13 29.76
CA ILE A 566 -48.67 21.37 29.09
C ILE A 566 -48.86 21.86 27.65
N PHE A 567 -49.76 21.25 26.88
CA PHE A 567 -49.99 21.65 25.49
C PHE A 567 -50.74 22.99 25.36
N LYS A 568 -51.60 23.34 26.32
CA LYS A 568 -52.34 24.61 26.32
C LYS A 568 -51.49 25.78 26.81
N SER A 569 -50.66 25.54 27.83
CA SER A 569 -50.00 26.60 28.60
C SER A 569 -48.59 26.17 29.06
N PRO A 570 -47.65 25.91 28.13
CA PRO A 570 -46.35 25.31 28.46
C PRO A 570 -45.49 26.18 29.37
N ASP A 571 -45.54 27.52 29.22
CA ASP A 571 -44.73 28.45 30.01
C ASP A 571 -45.30 28.74 31.41
N THR A 572 -46.54 28.35 31.67
CA THR A 572 -47.20 28.54 32.98
C THR A 572 -47.08 27.31 33.89
N ALA A 573 -46.44 26.22 33.45
CA ALA A 573 -46.22 25.04 34.27
C ALA A 573 -45.50 25.42 35.57
N ILE A 574 -45.98 24.97 36.73
CA ILE A 574 -45.46 25.41 38.04
C ILE A 574 -44.03 24.90 38.27
N GLU A 575 -43.72 23.71 37.75
CA GLU A 575 -42.44 23.01 37.91
C GLU A 575 -41.83 22.68 36.54
N LYS A 576 -40.49 22.65 36.48
CA LYS A 576 -39.77 22.19 35.29
C LYS A 576 -40.08 20.71 35.05
N THR A 577 -40.55 20.41 33.85
CA THR A 577 -41.09 19.10 33.50
C THR A 577 -40.38 18.52 32.28
N ILE A 578 -39.98 17.26 32.36
CA ILE A 578 -39.56 16.45 31.21
C ILE A 578 -40.79 15.73 30.66
N LEU A 579 -41.20 16.10 29.46
CA LEU A 579 -42.25 15.42 28.71
C LEU A 579 -41.60 14.43 27.73
N VAL A 580 -41.82 13.15 27.93
CA VAL A 580 -41.37 12.10 27.01
C VAL A 580 -42.56 11.60 26.20
N ILE A 581 -42.44 11.59 24.89
CA ILE A 581 -43.40 10.96 23.98
C ILE A 581 -42.68 9.82 23.27
N ASP A 582 -42.94 8.61 23.74
CA ASP A 582 -42.43 7.37 23.15
C ASP A 582 -43.33 6.91 21.99
N ASN A 583 -42.70 6.44 20.92
CA ASN A 583 -43.35 5.94 19.70
C ASN A 583 -44.10 7.01 18.88
N LEU A 584 -43.45 8.15 18.59
CA LEU A 584 -43.97 9.24 17.74
C LEU A 584 -44.52 8.75 16.39
N HIS A 585 -43.98 7.66 15.85
CA HIS A 585 -44.44 7.06 14.60
C HIS A 585 -45.89 6.57 14.64
N ASN A 586 -46.51 6.51 15.82
CA ASN A 586 -47.92 6.21 16.01
C ASN A 586 -48.85 7.42 15.96
N MET A 587 -48.31 8.64 15.84
CA MET A 587 -49.09 9.88 15.78
C MET A 587 -49.39 10.36 14.36
N PHE A 588 -49.20 9.50 13.35
CA PHE A 588 -49.53 9.81 11.97
C PHE A 588 -49.93 8.57 11.17
N LEU A 589 -50.70 8.82 10.10
CA LEU A 589 -51.03 7.86 9.05
C LEU A 589 -50.77 8.51 7.68
N SER A 590 -50.14 7.76 6.77
CA SER A 590 -49.68 8.28 5.46
C SER A 590 -50.80 8.45 4.43
N TYR A 591 -51.91 9.09 4.80
CA TYR A 591 -53.01 9.45 3.90
C TYR A 591 -53.34 10.96 4.03
N PRO A 592 -54.07 11.56 3.08
CA PRO A 592 -54.42 12.98 3.14
C PRO A 592 -55.18 13.33 4.43
N GLY A 593 -54.61 14.24 5.23
CA GLY A 593 -55.17 14.64 6.54
C GLY A 593 -54.75 13.77 7.72
N GLY A 594 -53.98 12.70 7.51
CA GLY A 594 -53.46 11.80 8.55
C GLY A 594 -52.26 12.33 9.35
N PHE A 595 -51.88 13.60 9.16
CA PHE A 595 -50.68 14.22 9.77
C PHE A 595 -50.99 15.31 10.80
N LYS A 596 -52.27 15.61 11.08
CA LYS A 596 -52.67 16.75 11.94
C LYS A 596 -52.03 16.72 13.32
N LEU A 597 -52.17 15.61 14.05
CA LEU A 597 -51.54 15.43 15.36
C LEU A 597 -50.02 15.58 15.30
N LEU A 598 -49.37 14.97 14.29
CA LEU A 598 -47.93 15.10 14.11
C LEU A 598 -47.53 16.57 13.89
N GLU A 599 -48.23 17.32 13.04
CA GLU A 599 -47.97 18.75 12.81
C GLU A 599 -48.10 19.58 14.08
N GLU A 600 -49.10 19.29 14.93
CA GLU A 600 -49.26 19.94 16.24
C GLU A 600 -48.08 19.64 17.18
N ILE A 601 -47.65 18.38 17.27
CA ILE A 601 -46.50 17.98 18.09
C ILE A 601 -45.19 18.60 17.58
N LEU A 602 -44.97 18.61 16.27
CA LEU A 602 -43.78 19.23 15.66
C LEU A 602 -43.79 20.75 15.83
N SER A 603 -44.96 21.39 15.72
CA SER A 603 -45.11 22.81 16.04
C SER A 603 -44.88 23.10 17.52
N PHE A 604 -45.19 22.18 18.41
CA PHE A 604 -44.87 22.30 19.83
C PHE A 604 -43.37 22.12 20.08
N ALA A 605 -42.74 21.13 19.46
CA ALA A 605 -41.31 20.82 19.59
C ALA A 605 -40.40 21.95 19.09
N SER A 606 -40.81 22.64 18.02
CA SER A 606 -40.07 23.76 17.41
C SER A 606 -40.16 25.08 18.17
N LYS A 607 -41.02 25.18 19.18
CA LYS A 607 -41.10 26.35 20.06
C LYS A 607 -40.16 26.17 21.24
N LYS A 608 -39.53 27.26 21.66
CA LYS A 608 -38.74 27.30 22.88
C LYS A 608 -39.67 27.28 24.09
N HIS A 609 -39.42 26.37 25.02
CA HIS A 609 -40.13 26.29 26.30
C HIS A 609 -39.14 26.37 27.46
N ASP A 610 -39.35 27.32 28.36
CA ASP A 610 -38.43 27.52 29.50
C ASP A 610 -38.70 26.53 30.65
N ARG A 611 -39.88 25.88 30.64
CA ARG A 611 -40.34 24.97 31.71
C ARG A 611 -40.66 23.55 31.28
N VAL A 612 -40.67 23.28 29.97
CA VAL A 612 -40.91 21.94 29.43
C VAL A 612 -39.74 21.52 28.54
N PHE A 613 -39.14 20.37 28.86
CA PHE A 613 -38.18 19.72 27.98
C PHE A 613 -38.85 18.53 27.29
N LEU A 614 -38.89 18.55 25.96
CA LEU A 614 -39.56 17.53 25.16
C LEU A 614 -38.58 16.48 24.65
N MET A 615 -38.81 15.22 25.00
CA MET A 615 -38.10 14.09 24.41
C MET A 615 -39.06 13.27 23.54
N LEU A 616 -38.72 13.11 22.27
CA LEU A 616 -39.49 12.32 21.32
C LEU A 616 -38.69 11.06 20.96
N THR A 617 -39.36 9.93 20.77
CA THR A 617 -38.72 8.76 20.15
C THR A 617 -39.42 8.36 18.87
N CYS A 618 -38.63 7.96 17.88
CA CYS A 618 -39.14 7.53 16.59
C CYS A 618 -38.31 6.38 16.04
N ASN A 619 -38.97 5.47 15.31
CA ASN A 619 -38.24 4.48 14.52
C ASN A 619 -37.49 5.19 13.39
N SER A 620 -36.28 4.75 13.06
CA SER A 620 -35.45 5.32 11.98
C SER A 620 -36.21 5.53 10.67
N ARG A 621 -36.99 4.53 10.23
CA ARG A 621 -37.74 4.57 8.96
C ARG A 621 -38.89 5.56 8.99
N SER A 622 -39.63 5.57 10.08
CA SER A 622 -40.71 6.54 10.27
C SER A 622 -40.14 7.96 10.39
N PHE A 623 -39.00 8.12 11.07
CA PHE A 623 -38.29 9.39 11.20
C PHE A 623 -37.84 9.92 9.83
N ASP A 624 -37.21 9.08 9.00
CA ASP A 624 -36.78 9.47 7.64
C ASP A 624 -37.96 9.93 6.79
N TYR A 625 -39.10 9.25 6.90
CA TYR A 625 -40.34 9.63 6.24
C TYR A 625 -40.89 10.97 6.75
N ILE A 626 -41.00 11.13 8.08
CA ILE A 626 -41.46 12.37 8.70
C ILE A 626 -40.57 13.53 8.27
N ARG A 627 -39.24 13.38 8.33
CA ARG A 627 -38.27 14.42 7.96
C ARG A 627 -38.43 14.89 6.50
N LYS A 628 -38.76 13.98 5.58
CA LYS A 628 -38.99 14.31 4.17
C LYS A 628 -40.28 15.12 3.96
N ILE A 629 -41.29 14.91 4.80
CA ILE A 629 -42.60 15.58 4.69
C ILE A 629 -42.65 16.86 5.50
N SER A 630 -42.01 16.88 6.67
CA SER A 630 -41.91 18.02 7.59
C SER A 630 -40.86 19.03 7.14
N SER A 631 -41.02 19.61 5.94
CA SER A 631 -40.13 20.67 5.43
C SER A 631 -40.21 21.98 6.23
N LYS A 632 -41.29 22.17 7.02
CA LYS A 632 -41.62 23.44 7.69
C LYS A 632 -41.27 23.48 9.18
N ALA A 633 -41.16 22.33 9.85
CA ALA A 633 -40.89 22.24 11.28
C ALA A 633 -39.94 21.06 11.55
N PRO A 634 -38.81 21.27 12.24
CA PRO A 634 -37.90 20.18 12.59
C PRO A 634 -38.58 19.22 13.57
N VAL A 635 -38.17 17.94 13.54
CA VAL A 635 -38.65 16.88 14.45
C VAL A 635 -38.11 17.04 15.89
N GLY A 636 -37.21 17.99 16.09
CA GLY A 636 -36.68 18.41 17.38
C GLY A 636 -35.46 19.30 17.14
N ASP A 637 -35.02 20.01 18.18
CA ASP A 637 -33.85 20.88 18.11
C ASP A 637 -32.56 20.08 17.90
N ALA A 638 -32.50 18.90 18.49
CA ALA A 638 -31.43 17.93 18.30
C ALA A 638 -32.01 16.55 17.96
N VAL A 639 -31.33 15.84 17.06
CA VAL A 639 -31.65 14.47 16.69
C VAL A 639 -30.48 13.60 17.09
N ILE A 640 -30.73 12.57 17.90
CA ILE A 640 -29.73 11.63 18.38
C ILE A 640 -30.08 10.26 17.84
N GLU A 641 -29.18 9.68 17.04
CA GLU A 641 -29.35 8.36 16.44
C GLU A 641 -28.63 7.31 17.28
N ILE A 642 -29.37 6.28 17.72
CA ILE A 642 -28.84 5.15 18.47
C ILE A 642 -27.96 4.33 17.53
N GLN A 643 -26.68 4.25 17.87
CA GLN A 643 -25.73 3.50 17.06
C GLN A 643 -25.88 1.99 17.24
N SER A 644 -25.62 1.23 16.16
CA SER A 644 -25.47 -0.22 16.24
C SER A 644 -24.34 -0.60 17.19
N TRP A 645 -24.54 -1.66 17.97
CA TRP A 645 -23.56 -2.10 18.94
C TRP A 645 -22.37 -2.80 18.29
N ASP A 646 -21.18 -2.61 18.89
CA ASP A 646 -19.99 -3.39 18.54
C ASP A 646 -20.11 -4.83 19.05
N ILE A 647 -19.31 -5.73 18.46
CA ILE A 647 -19.23 -7.15 18.78
C ILE A 647 -19.02 -7.37 20.29
N ASN A 648 -18.21 -6.53 20.94
CA ASN A 648 -17.94 -6.65 22.38
C ASN A 648 -19.18 -6.38 23.23
N TYR A 649 -20.00 -5.39 22.85
CA TYR A 649 -21.24 -5.09 23.55
C TYR A 649 -22.28 -6.18 23.34
N ILE A 650 -22.36 -6.73 22.12
CA ILE A 650 -23.23 -7.88 21.79
C ILE A 650 -22.83 -9.12 22.59
N LYS A 651 -21.53 -9.42 22.67
CA LYS A 651 -21.02 -10.52 23.50
C LYS A 651 -21.41 -10.35 24.96
N ARG A 652 -21.21 -9.15 25.52
CA ARG A 652 -21.53 -8.84 26.92
C ARG A 652 -23.03 -8.98 27.23
N ILE A 653 -23.92 -8.50 26.38
CA ILE A 653 -25.37 -8.65 26.63
C ILE A 653 -25.83 -10.09 26.54
N ILE A 654 -25.28 -10.88 25.61
CA ILE A 654 -25.58 -12.30 25.51
C ILE A 654 -25.12 -13.03 26.78
N GLN A 655 -23.88 -12.79 27.22
CA GLN A 655 -23.35 -13.38 28.46
C GLN A 655 -24.20 -12.98 29.67
N PHE A 656 -24.50 -11.69 29.81
CA PHE A 656 -25.35 -11.18 30.89
C PHE A 656 -26.75 -11.83 30.91
N ARG A 657 -27.34 -12.05 29.73
CA ARG A 657 -28.66 -12.69 29.59
C ARG A 657 -28.60 -14.19 29.85
N ALA A 658 -27.55 -14.87 29.39
CA ALA A 658 -27.33 -16.28 29.62
C ALA A 658 -27.15 -16.58 31.11
N GLU A 659 -26.30 -15.82 31.80
CA GLU A 659 -26.07 -15.94 33.25
C GLU A 659 -27.37 -15.75 34.04
N ARG A 660 -28.16 -14.73 33.69
CA ARG A 660 -29.42 -14.44 34.39
C ARG A 660 -30.50 -15.49 34.12
N SER A 661 -30.52 -16.07 32.92
CA SER A 661 -31.49 -17.09 32.54
C SER A 661 -31.02 -18.50 32.90
N GLN A 662 -29.86 -18.63 33.55
CA GLN A 662 -29.22 -19.90 33.93
C GLN A 662 -29.01 -20.85 32.73
N VAL A 663 -28.69 -20.28 31.58
CA VAL A 663 -28.43 -21.03 30.34
C VAL A 663 -26.93 -21.19 30.16
N GLU A 664 -26.43 -22.42 30.32
CA GLU A 664 -25.04 -22.79 30.01
C GLU A 664 -24.93 -23.19 28.53
N TYR A 665 -23.91 -22.70 27.83
CA TYR A 665 -23.73 -22.95 26.39
C TYR A 665 -22.28 -23.19 25.98
N SER A 666 -22.08 -24.00 24.93
CA SER A 666 -20.76 -24.38 24.39
C SER A 666 -20.64 -24.20 22.87
N PHE A 667 -19.41 -23.93 22.41
CA PHE A 667 -19.04 -23.78 21.00
C PHE A 667 -18.27 -25.00 20.45
N GLU A 668 -18.21 -26.10 21.20
CA GLU A 668 -17.41 -27.28 20.85
C GLU A 668 -17.80 -27.88 19.50
N ASP A 669 -19.10 -28.02 19.21
CA ASP A 669 -19.59 -28.53 17.93
C ASP A 669 -19.11 -27.69 16.73
N LEU A 670 -19.08 -26.36 16.87
CA LEU A 670 -18.54 -25.47 15.84
C LEU A 670 -17.01 -25.58 15.73
N GLY A 671 -16.31 -25.84 16.84
CA GLY A 671 -14.87 -26.09 16.85
C GLY A 671 -14.49 -27.40 16.14
N LEU A 672 -15.19 -28.48 16.47
CA LEU A 672 -15.07 -29.80 15.84
C LEU A 672 -15.37 -29.73 14.35
N ALA A 673 -16.45 -29.05 13.97
CA ALA A 673 -16.84 -28.86 12.57
C ALA A 673 -15.76 -28.12 11.75
N LEU A 674 -14.94 -27.27 12.38
CA LEU A 674 -13.94 -26.47 11.70
C LEU A 674 -12.52 -27.05 11.78
N GLY A 675 -12.33 -28.19 12.44
CA GLY A 675 -11.03 -28.84 12.63
C GLY A 675 -10.04 -27.99 13.44
N VAL A 676 -10.56 -27.22 14.41
CA VAL A 676 -9.75 -26.36 15.29
C VAL A 676 -9.63 -27.04 16.65
N ASP A 677 -8.57 -27.83 16.85
CA ASP A 677 -8.46 -28.72 18.02
C ASP A 677 -8.13 -28.03 19.35
N ASN A 678 -7.72 -26.75 19.39
CA ASN A 678 -7.14 -26.16 20.61
C ASN A 678 -7.49 -24.68 20.93
N ASP A 679 -8.29 -23.99 20.12
CA ASP A 679 -8.59 -22.57 20.38
C ASP A 679 -10.07 -22.21 20.15
N LEU A 680 -10.91 -22.61 21.10
CA LEU A 680 -12.34 -22.30 21.14
C LEU A 680 -12.60 -20.78 21.18
N SER A 681 -11.65 -19.98 21.68
CA SER A 681 -11.79 -18.52 21.74
C SER A 681 -11.83 -17.87 20.35
N VAL A 682 -11.15 -18.47 19.36
CA VAL A 682 -11.16 -18.01 17.97
C VAL A 682 -12.51 -18.33 17.31
N VAL A 683 -13.08 -19.49 17.59
CA VAL A 683 -14.39 -19.92 17.10
C VAL A 683 -15.48 -19.04 17.68
N GLU A 684 -15.45 -18.82 19.00
CA GLU A 684 -16.35 -17.94 19.73
C GLU A 684 -16.34 -16.52 19.14
N ASN A 685 -15.15 -15.92 18.96
CA ASN A 685 -15.04 -14.57 18.40
C ASN A 685 -15.59 -14.48 16.97
N ARG A 686 -15.38 -15.52 16.14
CA ARG A 686 -15.94 -15.57 14.78
C ARG A 686 -17.46 -15.75 14.77
N TYR A 687 -18.00 -16.52 15.72
CA TYR A 687 -19.44 -16.65 15.89
C TYR A 687 -20.08 -15.31 16.25
N TYR A 688 -19.57 -14.60 17.26
CA TYR A 688 -20.11 -13.28 17.63
C TYR A 688 -19.93 -12.25 16.51
N GLN A 689 -18.86 -12.33 15.73
CA GLN A 689 -18.72 -11.51 14.51
C GLN A 689 -19.82 -11.81 13.49
N ALA A 690 -20.10 -13.08 13.23
CA ALA A 690 -21.17 -13.49 12.32
C ALA A 690 -22.55 -13.06 12.85
N LEU A 691 -22.79 -13.21 14.16
CA LEU A 691 -24.01 -12.80 14.83
C LEU A 691 -24.20 -11.29 14.80
N ALA A 692 -23.16 -10.51 15.08
CA ALA A 692 -23.18 -9.04 15.01
C ALA A 692 -23.50 -8.56 13.59
N LEU A 693 -22.94 -9.20 12.58
CA LEU A 693 -23.22 -8.91 11.18
C LEU A 693 -24.67 -9.24 10.81
N LYS A 694 -25.18 -10.41 11.22
CA LYS A 694 -26.54 -10.85 10.92
C LYS A 694 -27.61 -10.02 11.66
N SER A 695 -27.33 -9.64 12.91
CA SER A 695 -28.19 -8.76 13.70
C SER A 695 -28.07 -7.27 13.35
N HIS A 696 -27.14 -6.88 12.46
CA HIS A 696 -26.78 -5.49 12.20
C HIS A 696 -26.41 -4.69 13.46
N GLY A 697 -25.90 -5.37 14.48
CA GLY A 697 -25.58 -4.80 15.78
C GLY A 697 -26.80 -4.42 16.63
N ILE A 698 -28.00 -4.89 16.30
CA ILE A 698 -29.20 -4.68 17.12
C ILE A 698 -29.24 -5.71 18.25
N PRO A 699 -29.26 -5.28 19.53
CA PRO A 699 -29.21 -6.19 20.68
C PRO A 699 -30.36 -7.20 20.71
N ARG A 700 -31.61 -6.75 20.51
CA ARG A 700 -32.79 -7.64 20.53
C ARG A 700 -32.70 -8.72 19.45
N LEU A 701 -32.23 -8.38 18.26
CA LEU A 701 -32.03 -9.34 17.16
C LEU A 701 -30.87 -10.29 17.43
N ALA A 702 -29.76 -9.79 17.98
CA ALA A 702 -28.63 -10.63 18.35
C ALA A 702 -29.03 -11.67 19.40
N LEU A 703 -29.79 -11.27 20.43
CA LEU A 703 -30.35 -12.18 21.44
C LEU A 703 -31.31 -13.20 20.82
N LEU A 704 -32.19 -12.76 19.92
CA LEU A 704 -33.13 -13.64 19.23
C LEU A 704 -32.42 -14.68 18.37
N TYR A 705 -31.46 -14.28 17.54
CA TYR A 705 -30.68 -15.19 16.70
C TYR A 705 -29.82 -16.14 17.51
N TRP A 706 -29.22 -15.65 18.60
CA TRP A 706 -28.47 -16.48 19.52
C TRP A 706 -29.38 -17.53 20.17
N ALA A 707 -30.51 -17.12 20.76
CA ALA A 707 -31.45 -18.03 21.41
C ALA A 707 -32.03 -19.06 20.43
N LYS A 708 -32.37 -18.66 19.19
CA LYS A 708 -32.80 -19.59 18.12
C LYS A 708 -31.69 -20.55 17.67
N SER A 709 -30.43 -20.18 17.83
CA SER A 709 -29.29 -21.03 17.44
C SER A 709 -28.89 -22.06 18.49
N LEU A 710 -29.44 -21.98 19.70
CA LEU A 710 -29.18 -22.93 20.77
C LEU A 710 -30.02 -24.19 20.57
N TYR A 711 -29.39 -25.35 20.66
CA TYR A 711 -30.04 -26.65 20.67
C TYR A 711 -29.39 -27.55 21.72
N ARG A 712 -30.13 -28.58 22.14
CA ARG A 712 -29.68 -29.55 23.13
C ARG A 712 -29.65 -30.94 22.51
N VAL A 713 -28.58 -31.69 22.77
CA VAL A 713 -28.52 -33.12 22.47
C VAL A 713 -29.16 -33.86 23.64
N SER A 714 -30.10 -34.76 23.36
CA SER A 714 -30.91 -35.43 24.40
C SER A 714 -30.02 -36.05 25.50
N GLY A 715 -30.25 -35.64 26.76
CA GLY A 715 -29.52 -36.12 27.95
C GLY A 715 -28.42 -35.20 28.51
N ASP A 716 -27.97 -34.16 27.78
CA ASP A 716 -26.90 -33.23 28.24
C ASP A 716 -27.47 -31.96 28.86
N THR A 717 -26.92 -31.40 29.94
CA THR A 717 -27.45 -30.14 30.54
C THR A 717 -27.00 -28.86 29.82
N ILE A 718 -26.02 -28.96 28.92
CA ILE A 718 -25.41 -27.81 28.24
C ILE A 718 -26.04 -27.60 26.84
N TYR A 719 -26.32 -26.36 26.48
CA TYR A 719 -26.80 -26.02 25.13
C TYR A 719 -25.62 -25.87 24.15
N MET A 720 -25.72 -26.50 22.99
CA MET A 720 -24.77 -26.31 21.90
C MET A 720 -25.18 -25.13 21.03
N VAL A 721 -24.20 -24.33 20.61
CA VAL A 721 -24.44 -23.18 19.73
C VAL A 721 -24.33 -23.59 18.26
N GLY A 722 -25.45 -23.57 17.56
CA GLY A 722 -25.54 -23.74 16.11
C GLY A 722 -25.35 -22.44 15.33
N LEU A 723 -25.48 -22.53 14.01
CA LEU A 723 -25.60 -21.33 13.18
C LEU A 723 -27.04 -20.83 13.19
N PRO A 724 -27.28 -19.50 13.25
CA PRO A 724 -28.63 -18.97 13.19
C PRO A 724 -29.30 -19.28 11.86
N ASP A 725 -30.52 -19.81 11.88
CA ASP A 725 -31.33 -20.18 10.72
C ASP A 725 -31.52 -19.01 9.75
N ASP A 726 -31.41 -19.27 8.44
CA ASP A 726 -31.75 -18.29 7.40
C ASP A 726 -33.17 -18.54 6.89
N ILE A 727 -33.88 -17.47 6.59
CA ILE A 727 -35.18 -17.55 5.92
C ILE A 727 -34.98 -18.13 4.53
N SER A 728 -35.87 -19.04 4.14
CA SER A 728 -35.84 -19.67 2.81
C SER A 728 -35.95 -18.58 1.73
N GLN A 729 -34.91 -18.47 0.90
CA GLN A 729 -34.87 -17.51 -0.21
C GLN A 729 -35.94 -17.80 -1.26
N ASP A 730 -36.43 -19.04 -1.30
CA ASP A 730 -37.49 -19.47 -2.20
C ASP A 730 -38.86 -18.90 -1.79
N ASP A 731 -39.12 -18.73 -0.50
CA ASP A 731 -40.38 -18.14 -0.01
C ASP A 731 -40.43 -16.63 -0.27
N ILE A 732 -39.30 -15.94 -0.15
CA ILE A 732 -39.18 -14.51 -0.49
C ILE A 732 -39.47 -14.27 -1.98
N ARG A 733 -38.99 -15.16 -2.87
CA ARG A 733 -39.20 -15.06 -4.32
C ARG A 733 -40.66 -15.24 -4.74
N ARG A 734 -41.48 -15.89 -3.91
CA ARG A 734 -42.91 -16.14 -4.20
C ARG A 734 -43.82 -14.96 -3.83
N LEU A 735 -43.30 -13.94 -3.15
CA LEU A 735 -44.06 -12.75 -2.77
C LEU A 735 -44.35 -11.85 -3.98
N THR A 736 -45.63 -11.55 -4.21
CA THR A 736 -46.07 -10.64 -5.28
C THR A 736 -45.89 -9.17 -4.88
N TYR A 737 -46.05 -8.24 -5.84
CA TYR A 737 -46.00 -6.80 -5.60
C TYR A 737 -46.95 -6.31 -4.49
N ILE A 738 -48.13 -6.93 -4.37
CA ILE A 738 -49.13 -6.59 -3.34
C ILE A 738 -48.60 -6.92 -1.94
N HIS A 739 -47.95 -8.07 -1.77
CA HIS A 739 -47.30 -8.45 -0.52
C HIS A 739 -46.23 -7.42 -0.13
N TRP A 740 -45.38 -7.03 -1.07
CA TRP A 740 -44.34 -6.03 -0.83
C TRP A 740 -44.90 -4.64 -0.52
N SER A 741 -46.03 -4.27 -1.12
CA SER A 741 -46.72 -3.01 -0.82
C SER A 741 -47.25 -3.00 0.63
N LEU A 742 -47.93 -4.06 1.06
CA LEU A 742 -48.39 -4.22 2.45
C LEU A 742 -47.22 -4.19 3.44
N LEU A 743 -46.15 -4.94 3.16
CA LEU A 743 -44.94 -4.95 3.97
C LEU A 743 -44.30 -3.55 4.03
N SER A 744 -44.28 -2.79 2.94
CA SER A 744 -43.75 -1.43 2.94
C SER A 744 -44.54 -0.48 3.84
N TRP A 745 -45.88 -0.61 3.89
CA TRP A 745 -46.73 0.20 4.77
C TRP A 745 -46.56 -0.19 6.23
N ILE A 746 -46.53 -1.49 6.52
CA ILE A 746 -46.25 -2.00 7.87
C ILE A 746 -44.87 -1.54 8.32
N MET A 747 -43.86 -1.58 7.44
CA MET A 747 -42.50 -1.14 7.77
C MET A 747 -42.42 0.37 8.06
N ARG A 748 -43.11 1.19 7.27
CA ARG A 748 -43.15 2.65 7.46
C ARG A 748 -43.82 3.05 8.76
N HIS A 749 -44.89 2.36 9.14
CA HIS A 749 -45.69 2.67 10.31
C HIS A 749 -45.38 1.79 11.53
N GLN A 750 -44.47 0.83 11.41
CA GLN A 750 -44.07 -0.19 12.39
C GLN A 750 -45.17 -1.17 12.83
N LYS A 751 -46.37 -0.67 13.16
CA LYS A 751 -47.56 -1.44 13.56
C LYS A 751 -48.77 -0.91 12.83
N MET A 752 -49.61 -1.82 12.31
CA MET A 752 -50.78 -1.44 11.51
C MET A 752 -51.96 -2.35 11.77
N SER A 753 -53.16 -1.78 11.95
CA SER A 753 -54.41 -2.54 11.99
C SER A 753 -54.95 -2.79 10.58
N LEU A 754 -55.83 -3.78 10.43
CA LEU A 754 -56.51 -4.08 9.16
C LEU A 754 -57.21 -2.84 8.59
N ASN A 755 -57.96 -2.10 9.42
CA ASN A 755 -58.66 -0.88 9.02
C ASN A 755 -57.69 0.18 8.49
N SER A 756 -56.56 0.37 9.17
CA SER A 756 -55.54 1.34 8.76
C SER A 756 -54.89 0.96 7.42
N LEU A 757 -54.66 -0.33 7.18
CA LEU A 757 -54.11 -0.83 5.91
C LEU A 757 -55.10 -0.66 4.76
N CYS A 758 -56.38 -0.93 4.99
CA CYS A 758 -57.44 -0.71 4.00
C CYS A 758 -57.54 0.77 3.62
N GLN A 759 -57.45 1.67 4.61
CA GLN A 759 -57.46 3.12 4.40
C GLN A 759 -56.23 3.62 3.62
N LEU A 760 -55.03 3.09 3.89
CA LEU A 760 -53.81 3.48 3.18
C LEU A 760 -53.78 2.96 1.74
N GLY A 761 -54.19 1.71 1.52
CA GLY A 761 -54.16 1.08 0.20
C GLY A 761 -55.34 1.42 -0.69
N MET A 762 -56.43 1.96 -0.12
CA MET A 762 -57.72 2.10 -0.80
C MET A 762 -58.19 0.77 -1.43
N TRP A 763 -57.94 -0.34 -0.73
CA TRP A 763 -58.26 -1.69 -1.19
C TRP A 763 -59.45 -2.29 -0.42
N PRO A 764 -60.20 -3.22 -1.04
CA PRO A 764 -61.24 -3.97 -0.34
C PRO A 764 -60.66 -4.76 0.84
N GLU A 765 -61.40 -4.79 1.95
CA GLU A 765 -60.98 -5.51 3.16
C GLU A 765 -60.71 -7.00 2.89
N SER A 766 -61.49 -7.62 1.99
CA SER A 766 -61.33 -9.03 1.58
C SER A 766 -59.93 -9.33 1.04
N ASP A 767 -59.39 -8.42 0.22
CA ASP A 767 -58.12 -8.62 -0.47
C ASP A 767 -56.97 -8.40 0.51
N VAL A 768 -57.04 -7.33 1.31
CA VAL A 768 -56.05 -7.05 2.36
C VAL A 768 -55.98 -8.19 3.36
N ARG A 769 -57.13 -8.73 3.78
CA ARG A 769 -57.21 -9.87 4.70
C ARG A 769 -56.61 -11.13 4.10
N TYR A 770 -56.86 -11.42 2.82
CA TYR A 770 -56.27 -12.58 2.14
C TYR A 770 -54.74 -12.51 2.10
N TYR A 771 -54.17 -11.38 1.67
CA TYR A 771 -52.72 -11.22 1.57
C TYR A 771 -52.03 -11.13 2.94
N LEU A 772 -52.67 -10.52 3.94
CA LEU A 772 -52.17 -10.55 5.32
C LEU A 772 -52.16 -11.97 5.88
N TYR A 773 -53.20 -12.76 5.62
CA TYR A 773 -53.25 -14.16 6.05
C TYR A 773 -52.14 -15.00 5.38
N ASP A 774 -51.86 -14.78 4.09
CA ASP A 774 -50.74 -15.46 3.40
C ASP A 774 -49.38 -15.07 4.00
N LEU A 775 -49.17 -13.77 4.31
CA LEU A 775 -47.95 -13.29 4.98
C LEU A 775 -47.79 -13.89 6.39
N PHE A 776 -48.89 -13.97 7.14
CA PHE A 776 -48.91 -14.53 8.50
C PHE A 776 -48.61 -16.03 8.47
N LYS A 777 -49.27 -16.79 7.58
CA LYS A 777 -49.06 -18.24 7.42
C LYS A 777 -47.62 -18.58 7.03
N ARG A 778 -46.94 -17.71 6.28
CA ARG A 778 -45.54 -17.86 5.90
C ARG A 778 -44.55 -17.37 6.97
N GLY A 779 -45.04 -16.79 8.07
CA GLY A 779 -44.20 -16.29 9.16
C GLY A 779 -43.46 -14.98 8.87
N PHE A 780 -43.88 -14.21 7.86
CA PHE A 780 -43.26 -12.91 7.55
C PHE A 780 -43.78 -11.76 8.42
N ILE A 781 -45.01 -11.93 8.94
CA ILE A 781 -45.63 -10.98 9.87
C ILE A 781 -46.13 -11.73 11.10
N GLU A 782 -46.17 -11.01 12.21
CA GLU A 782 -46.75 -11.47 13.47
C GLU A 782 -47.99 -10.63 13.77
N GLU A 783 -49.00 -11.28 14.35
CA GLU A 783 -50.17 -10.61 14.90
C GLU A 783 -49.94 -10.37 16.40
N MET A 784 -50.02 -9.11 16.81
CA MET A 784 -49.88 -8.67 18.19
C MET A 784 -51.25 -8.57 18.87
N GLU A 785 -51.25 -8.29 20.17
CA GLU A 785 -52.44 -7.90 20.91
C GLU A 785 -53.24 -6.81 20.17
N TYR A 786 -54.57 -6.90 20.23
CA TYR A 786 -55.52 -5.98 19.58
C TYR A 786 -55.51 -5.99 18.03
N HIS A 787 -55.14 -7.11 17.40
CA HIS A 787 -55.19 -7.31 15.94
C HIS A 787 -54.29 -6.35 15.14
N PHE A 788 -53.14 -5.97 15.70
CA PHE A 788 -52.12 -5.21 14.99
C PHE A 788 -51.09 -6.13 14.34
N PHE A 789 -50.79 -5.86 13.07
CA PHE A 789 -49.78 -6.60 12.31
C PHE A 789 -48.43 -5.88 12.36
N GLN A 790 -47.36 -6.66 12.50
CA GLN A 790 -45.98 -6.20 12.45
C GLN A 790 -45.11 -7.16 11.64
N ILE A 791 -43.99 -6.68 11.10
CA ILE A 791 -43.00 -7.54 10.44
C ILE A 791 -42.27 -8.37 11.50
N GLU A 792 -42.11 -9.67 11.23
CA GLU A 792 -41.35 -10.59 12.07
C GLU A 792 -39.89 -10.13 12.19
N SER A 793 -39.33 -10.24 13.40
CA SER A 793 -38.05 -9.60 13.73
C SER A 793 -36.87 -10.17 12.94
N THR A 794 -36.84 -11.48 12.66
CA THR A 794 -35.79 -12.10 11.86
C THR A 794 -35.88 -11.79 10.36
N PHE A 795 -37.07 -11.45 9.85
CA PHE A 795 -37.29 -11.08 8.45
C PHE A 795 -37.09 -9.58 8.17
N TYR A 796 -37.09 -8.74 9.19
CA TYR A 796 -37.08 -7.28 9.05
C TYR A 796 -36.02 -6.73 8.06
N TRP A 797 -34.77 -7.18 8.16
CA TRP A 797 -33.67 -6.69 7.32
C TRP A 797 -33.68 -7.25 5.90
N ASP A 798 -34.07 -8.52 5.74
CA ASP A 798 -34.26 -9.13 4.43
C ASP A 798 -35.41 -8.43 3.69
N CYS A 799 -36.48 -8.10 4.42
CA CYS A 799 -37.58 -7.28 3.91
C CYS A 799 -37.09 -5.90 3.47
N LEU A 800 -36.35 -5.19 4.33
CA LEU A 800 -35.82 -3.85 4.02
C LEU A 800 -34.91 -3.84 2.80
N SER A 801 -33.94 -4.75 2.74
CA SER A 801 -32.99 -4.82 1.64
C SER A 801 -33.70 -5.12 0.31
N THR A 802 -34.74 -5.96 0.35
CA THR A 802 -35.56 -6.27 -0.82
C THR A 802 -36.45 -5.10 -1.22
N LEU A 803 -37.10 -4.42 -0.26
CA LEU A 803 -37.93 -3.24 -0.50
C LEU A 803 -37.12 -2.08 -1.09
N ARG A 804 -35.88 -1.89 -0.64
CA ARG A 804 -34.93 -0.92 -1.23
C ARG A 804 -34.58 -1.30 -2.67
N ARG A 805 -34.26 -2.57 -2.93
CA ARG A 805 -33.98 -3.05 -4.30
C ARG A 805 -35.18 -2.86 -5.24
N LEU A 806 -36.40 -2.95 -4.71
CA LEU A 806 -37.65 -2.73 -5.44
C LEU A 806 -38.06 -1.24 -5.51
N ASN A 807 -37.29 -0.32 -4.92
CA ASN A 807 -37.60 1.12 -4.81
C ASN A 807 -38.97 1.42 -4.17
N LEU A 808 -39.45 0.54 -3.28
CA LEU A 808 -40.70 0.75 -2.53
C LEU A 808 -40.48 1.56 -1.24
N ILE A 809 -39.23 1.64 -0.78
CA ILE A 809 -38.76 2.49 0.32
C ILE A 809 -37.52 3.24 -0.17
N ASN A 810 -37.48 4.54 0.05
CA ASN A 810 -36.35 5.40 -0.31
C ASN A 810 -35.28 5.39 0.78
N ASP A 811 -34.01 5.53 0.39
CA ASP A 811 -32.87 5.72 1.31
C ASP A 811 -32.99 6.96 2.19
#